data_AF-A0A1R3S1E1-F1
#
_entry.id   AF-A0A1R3S1E1-F1
#
_cell.length_a   1.000
_cell.length_b   1.000
_cell.length_c   1.000
_cell.angle_alpha   90.00
_cell.angle_beta   90.00
_cell.angle_gamma   90.00
#
_symmetry.space_group_name_H-M   'P 1'
#
loop_
_entity.id
_entity.type
_entity.pdbx_description
1 polymer ?
#
loop_
_entity_poly.entity_id
_entity_poly.type
_entity_poly.pdbx_seq_one_letter_code
_entity_poly.pdbx_strand_id
1 'polypeptide(L)'
;MGSGGWGWGVGVGVYVAFGGSVPVLDDVDVDVGGLGGGGGDISHEKDVCEALVRTVAVEGRVFGLGAWGGLSAYGSGGGAGAGDAVGDVHSHSVMWKKRSRSVTAEGPHEIVWPEVHPRDQDEEQENDEDEGVSPGIRRSITAEGPHEIVWPERHADEEMVSPKRKEEKKPGTGMGRGRAESAWMVSPFGEMLASNDGDSGDRLLVREIDLEDCIRARWDRDEEIVTWDDKSLFVYGERVLLLSGEFHPFRLPSPGLWLDVFQKVRAIGYSAVSFYVDWALLEGQPGHIRTQGVFDLEPFFAAAQEAGLYLIARPGPYINAEVSGGGFPGWLQRLDGPLKRTDSPYLDAITPYIATVGEIIARAQITNGGPVILVQAENEYTLCMTETGYTQMNNETVTAANNSCLETEYMAYVEDQYRQAGIVVPLIVNDAEPLGDFAPGTGVGAVDIYSFDFYPLQWSTAPRNASDWSSLNNPLEWYNYTVHEEQSPTTPVSISEFQGGVPDAWGGVGVDTSAAYIGPEFERVFYKLNYGYRVALQNLYMIFGGTNWGNLGHPGGYTSYDVGAAIMEDRQVIREKYSELKLQAGFLQASPAYLISQPDNGTYGVYTNSTMLATTRLHTNTTNFYMVRHGELGANHTIQYTLQLSTSIGDINIPQLGGSLSLHRRDSKIHVVDYDVGGINLIYSTAEVFSWKKAGNKSVLILYGGEGETHEFAVPSTLSPSAVEGDGLLINSSTSTVIQWSVQPSRRVVHFGDQLEVHLLWRNEAYNYWVLDLPLPGPISRHSSPSRANSSVIIQAGYLLRTASITGPTLTLTGDLNATTELEIIAAPSSISTIRFNNQQLTTTTNTHGRLHATVPYQPPAFTLPSLSSLPWHFLDSLPELHPTYNDTLWTPCNHTTTRNPRNLTTPTSLYSSDYGYNTGSLLYRGTFTATGSETALSLLTEGGYAYGHSIWLNSTFLSSWPGSPAEMFHNQSLPLPALHQGEPYTFTILIDHMGNDENFPANGAIMKDPRGILDYTLHGRTKDSISWKVTGNLGGEAYLDHSRGPLNEGGLYVERMGYHLPGAPIHHWKKVTSPTDEVISTPGVGLWATHFDLDLPLGYDIPLSVVFTNTSTIVTNTTDVSPAEFRAQIFINGWQFGKYVNHIGPQTHFPIPEGILNYNGSNYLAVTIWAMDTRTFQLAGLEVQAGAVVKSAYRKPGLVRGEGYVRRIGEY
;
A
#
# COMPACT_ATOMS: atom_id res chain seq x y z
N MET A 1 -42.26 38.34 -42.11
CA MET A 1 -41.74 39.56 -42.76
C MET A 1 -40.81 40.21 -41.75
N GLY A 2 -39.55 40.57 -42.04
CA GLY A 2 -38.73 40.36 -43.24
C GLY A 2 -37.53 41.31 -43.23
N SER A 3 -36.34 40.87 -43.72
CA SER A 3 -35.04 41.58 -43.73
C SER A 3 -34.49 42.04 -42.35
N GLY A 4 -33.18 42.04 -42.06
CA GLY A 4 -32.01 41.63 -42.85
C GLY A 4 -31.03 42.78 -43.07
N GLY A 5 -29.83 42.71 -42.47
CA GLY A 5 -28.78 43.74 -42.61
C GLY A 5 -27.51 43.39 -41.83
N TRP A 6 -26.40 43.19 -42.56
CA TRP A 6 -25.13 42.68 -42.03
C TRP A 6 -24.35 43.70 -41.17
N GLY A 7 -23.66 43.20 -40.16
CA GLY A 7 -22.88 43.99 -39.20
C GLY A 7 -21.48 44.43 -39.65
N TRP A 8 -20.70 44.89 -38.66
CA TRP A 8 -19.25 44.79 -38.56
C TRP A 8 -18.89 44.90 -37.07
N GLY A 9 -18.14 43.93 -36.54
CA GLY A 9 -17.60 43.95 -35.17
C GLY A 9 -16.08 43.81 -35.23
N VAL A 10 -15.35 44.62 -34.45
CA VAL A 10 -13.88 44.59 -34.40
C VAL A 10 -13.45 43.62 -33.31
N GLY A 11 -12.87 42.49 -33.69
CA GLY A 11 -12.24 41.56 -32.75
C GLY A 11 -10.85 42.04 -32.35
N VAL A 12 -10.55 42.01 -31.05
CA VAL A 12 -9.18 42.18 -30.52
C VAL A 12 -8.61 40.77 -30.27
N GLY A 13 -7.61 40.38 -31.06
CA GLY A 13 -6.92 39.10 -30.89
C GLY A 13 -5.64 39.26 -30.08
N VAL A 14 -5.50 38.47 -29.01
CA VAL A 14 -4.23 38.35 -28.27
C VAL A 14 -3.40 37.23 -28.91
N TYR A 15 -2.19 37.56 -29.35
CA TYR A 15 -1.23 36.59 -29.90
C TYR A 15 -0.16 36.25 -28.86
N VAL A 16 -0.08 34.97 -28.48
CA VAL A 16 1.09 34.41 -27.77
C VAL A 16 2.04 33.82 -28.81
N ALA A 17 3.27 34.32 -28.87
CA ALA A 17 4.24 33.96 -29.89
C ALA A 17 5.22 32.88 -29.41
N PHE A 18 5.01 31.63 -29.83
CA PHE A 18 5.98 30.54 -29.62
C PHE A 18 7.00 30.48 -30.77
N GLY A 19 8.28 30.63 -30.44
CA GLY A 19 9.39 30.57 -31.40
C GLY A 19 9.95 29.17 -31.59
N GLY A 20 9.33 28.35 -32.44
CA GLY A 20 9.84 27.01 -32.79
C GLY A 20 9.06 26.39 -33.96
N SER A 21 9.76 25.89 -34.98
CA SER A 21 9.16 25.43 -36.24
C SER A 21 8.97 23.91 -36.30
N VAL A 22 7.73 23.46 -36.50
CA VAL A 22 7.33 22.07 -36.81
C VAL A 22 6.30 22.12 -37.96
N PRO A 23 6.33 21.21 -38.95
CA PRO A 23 5.50 21.32 -40.16
C PRO A 23 4.01 20.91 -39.97
N VAL A 24 3.20 21.29 -40.97
CA VAL A 24 1.74 21.16 -41.02
C VAL A 24 1.25 19.72 -41.10
N LEU A 25 0.14 19.44 -40.41
CA LEU A 25 -0.86 18.42 -40.74
C LEU A 25 -2.26 19.08 -40.65
N ASP A 26 -3.12 18.81 -41.63
CA ASP A 26 -4.42 19.46 -41.82
C ASP A 26 -5.60 18.64 -41.22
N ASP A 27 -6.79 19.24 -41.27
CA ASP A 27 -8.14 18.64 -41.16
C ASP A 27 -8.56 17.94 -39.86
N VAL A 28 -9.14 18.72 -38.93
CA VAL A 28 -10.34 18.31 -38.15
C VAL A 28 -11.31 19.48 -38.05
N ASP A 29 -12.46 19.39 -38.74
CA ASP A 29 -13.59 20.31 -38.54
C ASP A 29 -14.27 20.05 -37.18
N VAL A 30 -14.63 21.13 -36.47
CA VAL A 30 -15.43 21.06 -35.23
C VAL A 30 -16.68 21.94 -35.38
N ASP A 31 -17.83 21.30 -35.59
CA ASP A 31 -19.12 21.96 -35.78
C ASP A 31 -19.75 22.37 -34.42
N VAL A 32 -19.76 23.66 -34.12
CA VAL A 32 -20.20 24.20 -32.82
C VAL A 32 -21.69 24.58 -32.85
N GLY A 33 -22.53 23.54 -32.85
CA GLY A 33 -23.99 23.61 -33.04
C GLY A 33 -24.86 23.94 -31.82
N GLY A 34 -24.56 25.00 -31.06
CA GLY A 34 -25.57 25.73 -30.28
C GLY A 34 -25.90 25.31 -28.84
N LEU A 35 -25.49 26.17 -27.89
CA LEU A 35 -26.27 26.51 -26.69
C LEU A 35 -26.40 28.05 -26.64
N GLY A 36 -27.47 28.58 -26.05
CA GLY A 36 -27.70 30.02 -26.04
C GLY A 36 -28.44 30.53 -24.79
N GLY A 37 -28.03 31.71 -24.32
CA GLY A 37 -28.86 32.58 -23.50
C GLY A 37 -28.91 32.30 -21.99
N GLY A 38 -27.79 32.48 -21.29
CA GLY A 38 -27.75 32.62 -19.82
C GLY A 38 -26.52 33.44 -19.43
N GLY A 39 -26.71 34.55 -18.69
CA GLY A 39 -25.64 35.50 -18.39
C GLY A 39 -24.89 35.19 -17.09
N GLY A 40 -23.57 35.38 -17.09
CA GLY A 40 -22.70 35.19 -15.93
C GLY A 40 -21.23 35.51 -16.28
N ASP A 41 -20.86 36.78 -16.22
CA ASP A 41 -19.54 37.28 -16.64
C ASP A 41 -18.46 37.00 -15.57
N ILE A 42 -18.00 35.74 -15.51
CA ILE A 42 -17.03 35.26 -14.51
C ILE A 42 -15.97 34.31 -15.13
N SER A 43 -16.04 33.98 -16.43
CA SER A 43 -15.05 33.07 -17.04
C SER A 43 -13.67 33.70 -17.15
N HIS A 44 -13.56 34.93 -17.66
CA HIS A 44 -12.26 35.57 -17.87
C HIS A 44 -11.47 35.88 -16.59
N GLU A 45 -12.14 36.19 -15.48
CA GLU A 45 -11.45 36.40 -14.20
C GLU A 45 -10.86 35.07 -13.67
N LYS A 46 -11.53 33.94 -13.94
CA LYS A 46 -11.04 32.58 -13.62
C LYS A 46 -9.88 32.16 -14.52
N ASP A 47 -10.01 32.34 -15.84
CA ASP A 47 -8.94 32.06 -16.82
C ASP A 47 -7.63 32.77 -16.42
N VAL A 48 -7.75 34.01 -15.93
CA VAL A 48 -6.62 34.85 -15.49
C VAL A 48 -6.00 34.37 -14.17
N CYS A 49 -6.80 34.05 -13.12
CA CYS A 49 -6.22 33.46 -11.90
C CYS A 49 -5.54 32.10 -12.18
N GLU A 50 -6.14 31.24 -13.00
CA GLU A 50 -5.57 29.92 -13.31
C GLU A 50 -4.27 30.03 -14.11
N ALA A 51 -4.20 30.99 -15.06
CA ALA A 51 -2.97 31.31 -15.77
C ALA A 51 -1.89 31.90 -14.84
N LEU A 52 -2.23 32.84 -13.96
CA LEU A 52 -1.30 33.42 -12.99
C LEU A 52 -0.68 32.36 -12.07
N VAL A 53 -1.52 31.52 -11.45
CA VAL A 53 -1.06 30.46 -10.54
C VAL A 53 -0.18 29.44 -11.28
N ARG A 54 -0.54 29.04 -12.51
CA ARG A 54 0.32 28.17 -13.33
C ARG A 54 1.65 28.83 -13.73
N THR A 55 1.67 30.13 -14.05
CA THR A 55 2.92 30.83 -14.38
C THR A 55 3.86 30.89 -13.17
N VAL A 56 3.35 31.19 -11.97
CA VAL A 56 4.13 31.17 -10.73
C VAL A 56 4.67 29.77 -10.40
N ALA A 57 3.89 28.73 -10.65
CA ALA A 57 4.31 27.33 -10.44
C ALA A 57 5.39 26.84 -11.44
N VAL A 58 5.45 27.41 -12.65
CA VAL A 58 6.41 27.01 -13.70
C VAL A 58 7.73 27.79 -13.62
N GLU A 59 7.71 29.07 -13.20
CA GLU A 59 8.92 29.90 -13.05
C GLU A 59 9.23 30.24 -11.59
N GLY A 60 9.52 29.21 -10.78
CA GLY A 60 9.76 29.35 -9.33
C GLY A 60 10.93 30.26 -8.92
N ARG A 61 10.66 31.56 -8.74
CA ARG A 61 11.55 32.53 -8.07
C ARG A 61 10.77 33.61 -7.30
N VAL A 62 10.75 33.50 -5.97
CA VAL A 62 10.31 34.58 -5.08
C VAL A 62 11.51 35.47 -4.69
N PHE A 63 11.39 36.78 -4.88
CA PHE A 63 12.32 37.78 -4.33
C PHE A 63 11.65 38.56 -3.20
N GLY A 64 11.89 38.16 -1.95
CA GLY A 64 11.42 38.90 -0.77
C GLY A 64 12.23 40.19 -0.55
N LEU A 65 11.55 41.34 -0.50
CA LEU A 65 12.14 42.64 -0.15
C LEU A 65 11.87 43.02 1.31
N GLY A 66 12.82 42.73 2.19
CA GLY A 66 12.79 43.19 3.58
C GLY A 66 13.22 44.65 3.73
N ALA A 67 12.57 45.38 4.64
CA ALA A 67 12.90 46.78 4.96
C ALA A 67 13.67 46.91 6.28
N TRP A 68 14.64 47.83 6.36
CA TRP A 68 15.42 48.08 7.60
C TRP A 68 15.69 49.57 7.86
N GLY A 69 15.19 50.03 9.02
CA GLY A 69 15.62 51.14 9.89
C GLY A 69 16.33 52.41 9.38
N GLY A 70 15.75 53.58 9.71
CA GLY A 70 16.43 54.89 9.77
C GLY A 70 15.71 55.88 10.70
N LEU A 71 16.43 56.58 11.58
CA LEU A 71 15.86 57.50 12.61
C LEU A 71 15.92 58.98 12.19
N SER A 72 14.94 59.81 12.57
CA SER A 72 15.06 60.69 13.77
C SER A 72 14.10 61.92 13.86
N ALA A 73 13.50 62.07 15.06
CA ALA A 73 13.28 63.30 15.86
C ALA A 73 12.33 64.47 15.44
N TYR A 74 11.63 65.01 16.47
CA TYR A 74 10.78 66.23 16.55
C TYR A 74 9.48 66.26 15.70
N GLY A 75 8.36 66.82 16.17
CA GLY A 75 8.00 67.32 17.51
C GLY A 75 6.67 68.12 17.56
N SER A 76 6.02 68.21 18.74
CA SER A 76 4.69 68.84 19.03
C SER A 76 3.47 68.15 18.39
N GLY A 77 2.23 68.17 18.92
CA GLY A 77 1.64 68.66 20.20
C GLY A 77 0.10 68.78 19.98
N GLY A 78 -0.85 68.37 20.83
CA GLY A 78 -1.02 68.37 22.29
C GLY A 78 -2.52 68.16 22.64
N GLY A 79 -2.90 68.13 23.93
CA GLY A 79 -4.27 67.83 24.44
C GLY A 79 -4.37 66.38 24.96
N ALA A 80 -4.47 66.03 26.24
CA ALA A 80 -5.30 66.48 27.40
C ALA A 80 -6.73 65.87 27.42
N GLY A 81 -7.22 65.26 28.51
CA GLY A 81 -6.58 64.90 29.79
C GLY A 81 -7.57 64.55 30.93
N ALA A 82 -7.07 63.91 32.01
CA ALA A 82 -7.75 63.46 33.26
C ALA A 82 -8.74 62.27 33.12
N GLY A 83 -8.90 61.36 34.10
CA GLY A 83 -8.23 61.16 35.41
C GLY A 83 -8.23 59.67 35.81
N ASP A 84 -7.29 59.17 36.64
CA ASP A 84 -7.34 59.06 38.12
C ASP A 84 -8.19 57.86 38.64
N ALA A 85 -7.78 56.99 39.58
CA ALA A 85 -6.53 56.86 40.38
C ALA A 85 -6.31 55.37 40.86
N VAL A 86 -5.10 54.79 40.85
CA VAL A 86 -4.08 54.65 41.95
C VAL A 86 -4.31 53.51 42.98
N GLY A 87 -3.25 52.72 43.27
CA GLY A 87 -3.17 51.71 44.36
C GLY A 87 -2.46 50.41 43.96
N ASP A 88 -1.14 50.37 43.71
CA ASP A 88 -0.03 50.13 44.69
C ASP A 88 -0.11 48.82 45.51
N VAL A 89 0.98 48.05 45.75
CA VAL A 89 2.30 47.90 45.09
C VAL A 89 3.01 46.68 45.70
N HIS A 90 3.76 45.88 44.92
CA HIS A 90 5.01 45.25 45.38
C HIS A 90 5.82 44.64 44.22
N SER A 91 7.12 44.39 44.47
CA SER A 91 8.14 44.28 43.43
C SER A 91 9.05 43.06 43.63
N HIS A 92 9.62 42.54 42.53
CA HIS A 92 11.06 42.32 42.43
C HIS A 92 11.53 42.28 40.97
N SER A 93 12.85 42.40 40.77
CA SER A 93 13.46 42.71 39.46
C SER A 93 14.75 41.91 39.24
N VAL A 94 14.97 41.40 38.03
CA VAL A 94 16.27 40.89 37.57
C VAL A 94 16.59 41.44 36.18
N MET A 95 17.87 41.76 35.93
CA MET A 95 18.34 42.41 34.71
C MET A 95 18.66 41.40 33.59
N TRP A 96 18.21 41.69 32.37
CA TRP A 96 18.79 41.08 31.16
C TRP A 96 20.13 41.74 30.80
N LYS A 97 21.21 40.97 30.81
CA LYS A 97 22.52 41.40 30.29
C LYS A 97 22.74 40.88 28.87
N LYS A 98 22.69 41.77 27.88
CA LYS A 98 23.22 41.47 26.54
C LYS A 98 24.71 41.13 26.62
N ARG A 99 25.13 40.02 26.00
CA ARG A 99 26.50 39.78 25.56
C ARG A 99 26.49 39.33 24.10
N SER A 100 26.88 40.24 23.22
CA SER A 100 27.16 39.94 21.81
C SER A 100 28.45 39.15 21.67
N ARG A 101 28.45 38.13 20.80
CA ARG A 101 29.66 37.68 20.10
C ARG A 101 29.33 37.52 18.62
N SER A 102 30.04 38.29 17.80
CA SER A 102 30.14 38.10 16.36
C SER A 102 31.02 36.90 16.04
N VAL A 103 30.71 36.18 14.98
CA VAL A 103 31.67 35.31 14.28
C VAL A 103 31.92 35.91 12.91
N THR A 104 33.18 36.14 12.58
CA THR A 104 33.64 36.60 11.26
C THR A 104 34.05 35.39 10.43
N ALA A 105 33.57 35.29 9.19
CA ALA A 105 34.00 34.27 8.25
C ALA A 105 35.10 34.81 7.32
N GLU A 106 36.31 34.28 7.44
CA GLU A 106 37.43 34.46 6.50
C GLU A 106 38.43 33.30 6.68
N GLY A 107 38.76 32.59 5.60
CA GLY A 107 39.64 31.41 5.62
C GLY A 107 39.37 30.49 4.41
N PRO A 108 40.37 30.21 3.55
CA PRO A 108 40.12 29.53 2.27
C PRO A 108 40.22 27.99 2.36
N HIS A 109 39.47 27.32 1.49
CA HIS A 109 39.73 25.92 1.13
C HIS A 109 40.74 25.85 -0.03
N GLU A 110 41.77 25.04 0.13
CA GLU A 110 42.79 24.80 -0.89
C GLU A 110 42.42 23.57 -1.73
N ILE A 111 42.30 23.73 -3.05
CA ILE A 111 41.91 22.65 -3.97
C ILE A 111 43.19 22.04 -4.59
N VAL A 112 43.51 20.82 -4.18
CA VAL A 112 44.66 20.07 -4.72
C VAL A 112 44.21 19.19 -5.88
N TRP A 113 44.66 19.52 -7.09
CA TRP A 113 44.57 18.64 -8.26
C TRP A 113 45.88 17.86 -8.43
N PRO A 114 45.84 16.55 -8.75
CA PRO A 114 46.98 15.86 -9.35
C PRO A 114 47.05 16.21 -10.84
N GLU A 115 48.11 16.90 -11.27
CA GLU A 115 48.38 17.09 -12.70
C GLU A 115 48.83 15.77 -13.35
N VAL A 116 48.41 15.54 -14.60
CA VAL A 116 48.93 14.47 -15.45
C VAL A 116 49.92 15.06 -16.45
N HIS A 117 51.15 14.56 -16.48
CA HIS A 117 52.10 14.82 -17.57
C HIS A 117 52.74 13.50 -18.06
N PRO A 118 53.11 13.38 -19.36
CA PRO A 118 53.27 12.07 -19.97
C PRO A 118 54.71 11.70 -20.42
N ARG A 119 54.90 10.38 -20.56
CA ARG A 119 55.63 9.66 -21.62
C ARG A 119 57.17 9.52 -21.59
N ASP A 120 57.58 8.41 -22.22
CA ASP A 120 58.87 8.06 -22.86
C ASP A 120 60.10 7.90 -21.91
N GLN A 121 61.03 6.95 -22.08
CA GLN A 121 61.13 5.75 -22.93
C GLN A 121 62.31 4.84 -22.45
N ASP A 122 62.46 3.62 -23.01
CA ASP A 122 63.67 2.75 -23.05
C ASP A 122 64.23 2.26 -21.66
N GLU A 123 65.13 1.28 -21.43
CA GLU A 123 65.87 0.16 -22.12
C GLU A 123 66.37 -0.76 -20.94
N GLU A 124 66.68 -2.08 -20.93
CA GLU A 124 66.81 -3.26 -21.82
C GLU A 124 65.81 -4.40 -21.34
N GLN A 125 65.78 -5.73 -21.62
CA GLN A 125 66.74 -6.86 -21.87
C GLN A 125 67.62 -7.25 -20.65
N GLU A 126 67.99 -8.50 -20.31
CA GLU A 126 67.94 -9.87 -20.91
C GLU A 126 67.60 -10.93 -19.81
N ASN A 127 67.32 -12.25 -19.99
CA ASN A 127 66.81 -13.16 -21.06
C ASN A 127 66.49 -14.56 -20.44
N ASP A 128 65.44 -15.25 -20.92
CA ASP A 128 65.33 -16.70 -21.31
C ASP A 128 65.75 -17.88 -20.36
N GLU A 129 65.57 -19.19 -20.61
CA GLU A 129 65.23 -20.10 -21.76
C GLU A 129 64.62 -21.42 -21.13
N ASP A 130 63.85 -22.36 -21.73
CA ASP A 130 63.26 -22.48 -23.08
C ASP A 130 62.12 -23.56 -23.19
N GLU A 131 61.57 -23.71 -24.41
CA GLU A 131 60.79 -24.79 -25.10
C GLU A 131 60.65 -26.22 -24.51
N GLY A 132 59.69 -27.07 -24.93
CA GLY A 132 58.71 -27.04 -26.05
C GLY A 132 57.65 -28.16 -25.88
N VAL A 133 56.75 -28.52 -26.82
CA VAL A 133 56.82 -28.60 -28.29
C VAL A 133 55.39 -28.58 -28.92
N SER A 134 55.25 -27.98 -30.12
CA SER A 134 54.07 -28.02 -31.04
C SER A 134 54.32 -28.97 -32.24
N PRO A 135 53.33 -29.52 -33.00
CA PRO A 135 52.34 -28.79 -33.85
C PRO A 135 50.95 -29.49 -34.03
N GLY A 136 49.94 -29.04 -34.82
CA GLY A 136 49.71 -27.87 -35.69
C GLY A 136 48.74 -28.21 -36.88
N ILE A 137 48.54 -27.30 -37.87
CA ILE A 137 47.97 -27.53 -39.25
C ILE A 137 46.42 -27.80 -39.32
N ARG A 138 45.54 -27.26 -40.20
CA ARG A 138 45.47 -26.33 -41.39
C ARG A 138 44.01 -25.78 -41.51
N ARG A 139 43.67 -24.52 -41.82
CA ARG A 139 43.69 -23.67 -43.07
C ARG A 139 42.47 -23.75 -44.05
N SER A 140 42.07 -22.55 -44.55
CA SER A 140 41.38 -22.18 -45.84
C SER A 140 39.87 -22.47 -46.03
N ILE A 141 38.96 -21.48 -46.28
CA ILE A 141 38.64 -20.71 -47.54
C ILE A 141 37.74 -21.56 -48.51
N THR A 142 36.60 -21.13 -49.13
CA THR A 142 36.04 -19.81 -49.59
C THR A 142 34.49 -19.83 -49.70
N ALA A 143 33.87 -18.65 -49.89
CA ALA A 143 32.59 -18.38 -50.61
C ALA A 143 31.26 -18.94 -50.00
N GLU A 144 30.06 -18.46 -50.36
CA GLU A 144 29.62 -17.52 -51.41
C GLU A 144 28.36 -16.72 -50.96
N GLY A 145 28.04 -15.60 -51.63
CA GLY A 145 26.79 -14.81 -51.44
C GLY A 145 25.69 -15.19 -52.45
N PRO A 146 24.79 -14.27 -52.90
CA PRO A 146 24.53 -12.87 -52.53
C PRO A 146 23.28 -12.75 -51.61
N HIS A 147 22.58 -11.63 -51.34
CA HIS A 147 22.58 -10.18 -51.70
C HIS A 147 22.55 -9.36 -50.36
N GLU A 148 22.78 -8.03 -50.24
CA GLU A 148 22.21 -6.82 -50.87
C GLU A 148 20.70 -6.62 -50.60
N ILE A 149 20.20 -5.44 -50.21
CA ILE A 149 20.58 -4.06 -50.61
C ILE A 149 21.34 -3.27 -49.52
N VAL A 150 21.99 -2.17 -49.93
CA VAL A 150 23.02 -1.38 -49.21
C VAL A 150 22.60 0.09 -49.08
N TRP A 151 22.51 0.60 -47.83
CA TRP A 151 22.95 1.95 -47.33
C TRP A 151 22.56 3.20 -48.19
N PRO A 152 23.15 4.42 -48.04
CA PRO A 152 23.98 5.00 -46.97
C PRO A 152 23.45 6.34 -46.39
N GLU A 153 24.32 6.97 -45.59
CA GLU A 153 24.22 8.29 -44.96
C GLU A 153 24.25 9.48 -45.97
N ARG A 154 24.40 10.70 -45.44
CA ARG A 154 24.41 11.98 -46.18
C ARG A 154 25.52 12.07 -47.24
N HIS A 155 25.26 12.87 -48.28
CA HIS A 155 26.29 13.31 -49.22
C HIS A 155 27.26 14.35 -48.61
N ALA A 156 28.55 14.04 -48.77
CA ALA A 156 29.70 14.95 -48.88
C ALA A 156 29.59 15.88 -50.11
N ASP A 157 30.43 16.89 -50.38
CA ASP A 157 31.46 17.68 -49.67
C ASP A 157 31.79 18.88 -50.59
N GLU A 158 32.42 19.98 -50.13
CA GLU A 158 33.51 20.64 -50.89
C GLU A 158 34.28 21.74 -50.11
N GLU A 159 35.60 21.70 -50.30
CA GLU A 159 36.71 22.66 -50.10
C GLU A 159 36.82 23.66 -48.90
N MET A 160 37.94 23.46 -48.19
CA MET A 160 38.86 24.38 -47.50
C MET A 160 38.63 25.91 -47.56
N VAL A 161 38.83 26.60 -46.42
CA VAL A 161 40.06 27.39 -46.11
C VAL A 161 39.93 28.10 -44.74
N SER A 162 40.98 28.08 -43.91
CA SER A 162 41.11 28.87 -42.68
C SER A 162 41.94 30.15 -42.96
N PRO A 163 41.83 31.28 -42.20
CA PRO A 163 42.16 31.30 -40.76
C PRO A 163 41.42 32.35 -39.90
N LYS A 164 41.86 32.52 -38.64
CA LYS A 164 41.43 33.58 -37.70
C LYS A 164 42.16 34.93 -37.91
N ARG A 165 41.51 36.01 -37.43
CA ARG A 165 42.02 37.30 -36.86
C ARG A 165 41.94 38.62 -37.68
N LYS A 166 41.13 39.53 -37.11
CA LYS A 166 41.40 40.94 -36.71
C LYS A 166 41.29 42.11 -37.73
N GLU A 167 40.84 43.24 -37.15
CA GLU A 167 41.07 44.66 -37.54
C GLU A 167 40.37 45.13 -38.85
N GLU A 168 39.88 46.38 -39.00
CA GLU A 168 39.54 47.46 -38.05
C GLU A 168 38.61 48.55 -38.69
N LYS A 169 37.93 49.35 -37.85
CA LYS A 169 37.42 50.74 -38.10
C LYS A 169 36.34 51.06 -39.18
N LYS A 170 35.68 52.22 -38.96
CA LYS A 170 34.69 52.95 -39.81
C LYS A 170 35.42 53.96 -40.74
N PRO A 171 34.79 54.85 -41.57
CA PRO A 171 33.35 55.07 -41.90
C PRO A 171 33.05 55.29 -43.43
N GLY A 172 31.79 55.60 -43.82
CA GLY A 172 31.54 56.28 -45.12
C GLY A 172 30.15 56.18 -45.79
N THR A 173 29.18 57.01 -45.38
CA THR A 173 28.06 57.60 -46.17
C THR A 173 27.34 56.81 -47.30
N GLY A 174 26.04 56.54 -47.12
CA GLY A 174 25.08 56.23 -48.21
C GLY A 174 23.62 56.32 -47.72
N MET A 175 22.79 57.19 -48.30
CA MET A 175 21.47 57.55 -47.74
C MET A 175 20.37 56.49 -47.91
N GLY A 176 19.55 56.28 -46.87
CA GLY A 176 18.31 55.48 -46.93
C GLY A 176 17.46 55.58 -45.65
N ARG A 177 16.53 56.55 -45.59
CA ARG A 177 15.67 56.89 -44.42
C ARG A 177 14.91 55.67 -43.82
N GLY A 178 14.77 55.48 -42.51
CA GLY A 178 15.42 56.14 -41.35
C GLY A 178 14.59 56.12 -40.04
N ARG A 179 15.26 56.34 -38.89
CA ARG A 179 14.75 56.47 -37.49
C ARG A 179 14.17 55.18 -36.83
N ALA A 180 14.49 54.86 -35.57
CA ALA A 180 15.49 55.42 -34.64
C ALA A 180 15.90 54.42 -33.52
N GLU A 181 16.98 54.79 -32.82
CA GLU A 181 17.58 54.24 -31.59
C GLU A 181 16.59 53.70 -30.52
N SER A 182 16.84 52.64 -29.73
CA SER A 182 18.02 52.16 -28.96
C SER A 182 18.08 52.61 -27.48
N ALA A 183 17.71 51.66 -26.60
CA ALA A 183 18.52 51.17 -25.47
C ALA A 183 18.70 51.97 -24.13
N TRP A 184 18.06 51.44 -23.08
CA TRP A 184 18.50 51.25 -21.67
C TRP A 184 18.48 52.37 -20.59
N MET A 185 17.90 51.96 -19.43
CA MET A 185 18.06 52.40 -18.03
C MET A 185 17.61 53.80 -17.56
N VAL A 186 16.75 53.82 -16.51
CA VAL A 186 16.97 54.44 -15.17
C VAL A 186 15.90 53.91 -14.16
N SER A 187 16.12 54.16 -12.87
CA SER A 187 15.55 53.58 -11.63
C SER A 187 14.08 53.96 -11.27
N PRO A 188 13.49 53.45 -10.16
CA PRO A 188 12.04 53.53 -9.89
C PRO A 188 11.61 54.72 -9.01
N PHE A 189 10.31 54.73 -8.68
CA PHE A 189 9.51 55.73 -7.96
C PHE A 189 9.19 57.03 -8.73
N GLY A 190 7.89 57.21 -8.97
CA GLY A 190 7.28 58.45 -9.48
C GLY A 190 5.76 58.33 -9.39
N GLU A 191 5.15 59.04 -8.43
CA GLU A 191 3.70 59.22 -8.38
C GLU A 191 3.23 59.97 -9.63
N MET A 192 2.05 59.62 -10.17
CA MET A 192 1.38 60.48 -11.15
C MET A 192 0.11 61.08 -10.54
N LEU A 193 0.23 62.35 -10.13
CA LEU A 193 -0.88 63.17 -9.67
C LEU A 193 -1.95 63.30 -10.76
N ALA A 194 -3.23 63.24 -10.35
CA ALA A 194 -4.34 63.48 -11.26
C ALA A 194 -4.39 64.95 -11.74
N SER A 195 -4.68 65.14 -13.03
CA SER A 195 -5.04 66.43 -13.61
C SER A 195 -6.34 66.30 -14.40
N ASN A 196 -7.34 67.14 -14.09
CA ASN A 196 -8.61 67.18 -14.81
C ASN A 196 -8.42 67.61 -16.27
N ASP A 197 -9.15 66.96 -17.19
CA ASP A 197 -9.97 67.67 -18.18
C ASP A 197 -10.97 66.73 -18.89
N GLY A 198 -12.06 67.28 -19.41
CA GLY A 198 -12.69 66.77 -20.64
C GLY A 198 -13.58 65.51 -20.60
N ASP A 199 -14.67 65.56 -19.83
CA ASP A 199 -15.95 64.83 -20.04
C ASP A 199 -16.12 64.01 -21.35
N SER A 200 -16.00 62.69 -21.25
CA SER A 200 -16.82 61.71 -22.02
C SER A 200 -16.68 60.31 -21.41
N GLY A 201 -17.71 59.48 -21.53
CA GLY A 201 -17.80 58.20 -20.83
C GLY A 201 -17.19 57.02 -21.58
N ASP A 202 -16.17 56.40 -20.98
CA ASP A 202 -16.25 55.00 -20.56
C ASP A 202 -15.23 54.74 -19.44
N ARG A 203 -15.67 54.11 -18.33
CA ARG A 203 -14.78 53.76 -17.21
C ARG A 203 -14.23 52.35 -17.43
N LEU A 204 -12.99 52.26 -17.90
CA LEU A 204 -12.23 51.02 -17.86
C LEU A 204 -12.03 50.63 -16.39
N LEU A 205 -12.77 49.62 -15.92
CA LEU A 205 -12.53 48.98 -14.62
C LEU A 205 -11.32 48.07 -14.75
N VAL A 206 -10.12 48.65 -14.64
CA VAL A 206 -8.92 47.87 -14.29
C VAL A 206 -9.09 47.45 -12.84
N ARG A 207 -9.55 46.22 -12.63
CA ARG A 207 -9.62 45.59 -11.32
C ARG A 207 -8.23 45.02 -11.01
N GLU A 208 -7.65 45.44 -9.90
CA GLU A 208 -6.45 44.82 -9.36
C GLU A 208 -6.86 43.47 -8.77
N ILE A 209 -6.39 42.37 -9.37
CA ILE A 209 -6.63 41.01 -8.90
C ILE A 209 -5.44 40.64 -8.03
N ASP A 210 -5.64 40.58 -6.72
CA ASP A 210 -4.59 40.17 -5.79
C ASP A 210 -4.29 38.67 -5.97
N LEU A 211 -3.01 38.30 -5.91
CA LEU A 211 -2.62 36.90 -5.92
C LEU A 211 -3.05 36.20 -4.62
N GLU A 212 -3.09 36.91 -3.48
CA GLU A 212 -3.70 36.37 -2.27
C GLU A 212 -5.20 36.12 -2.43
N ASP A 213 -5.95 36.97 -3.15
CA ASP A 213 -7.37 36.73 -3.43
C ASP A 213 -7.55 35.58 -4.42
N CYS A 214 -6.70 35.43 -5.46
CA CYS A 214 -6.72 34.23 -6.31
C CYS A 214 -6.37 32.95 -5.52
N ILE A 215 -5.47 33.02 -4.53
CA ILE A 215 -5.05 31.89 -3.69
C ILE A 215 -6.14 31.53 -2.68
N ARG A 216 -6.72 32.50 -1.96
CA ARG A 216 -7.83 32.28 -1.03
C ARG A 216 -9.07 31.79 -1.77
N ALA A 217 -9.47 32.46 -2.85
CA ALA A 217 -10.56 31.98 -3.68
C ALA A 217 -10.24 30.66 -4.38
N ARG A 218 -8.99 30.17 -4.43
CA ARG A 218 -8.67 28.77 -4.79
C ARG A 218 -8.86 27.86 -3.58
N TRP A 219 -8.30 28.21 -2.43
CA TRP A 219 -8.44 27.47 -1.16
C TRP A 219 -9.91 27.21 -0.83
N ASP A 220 -10.72 28.27 -0.81
CA ASP A 220 -12.18 28.26 -0.59
C ASP A 220 -12.96 27.41 -1.64
N ARG A 221 -12.33 27.00 -2.75
CA ARG A 221 -12.90 26.10 -3.79
C ARG A 221 -12.32 24.69 -3.74
N ASP A 222 -11.06 24.55 -3.36
CA ASP A 222 -10.40 23.26 -3.20
C ASP A 222 -10.96 22.54 -1.95
N GLU A 223 -11.35 23.28 -0.91
CA GLU A 223 -12.15 22.78 0.24
C GLU A 223 -13.58 22.30 -0.15
N GLU A 224 -14.18 22.80 -1.24
CA GLU A 224 -15.53 22.37 -1.66
C GLU A 224 -15.57 20.98 -2.34
N ILE A 225 -14.42 20.40 -2.71
CA ILE A 225 -14.37 19.15 -3.52
C ILE A 225 -14.63 17.90 -2.69
N VAL A 226 -14.13 17.83 -1.43
CA VAL A 226 -14.40 16.75 -0.48
C VAL A 226 -14.89 17.36 0.83
N THR A 227 -16.17 17.19 1.11
CA THR A 227 -16.86 17.70 2.30
C THR A 227 -17.61 16.57 3.00
N TRP A 228 -18.21 16.81 4.17
CA TRP A 228 -18.93 15.79 4.94
C TRP A 228 -20.06 16.38 5.78
N ASP A 229 -20.93 15.49 6.27
CA ASP A 229 -21.90 15.77 7.34
C ASP A 229 -22.08 14.53 8.23
N ASP A 230 -23.06 14.54 9.14
CA ASP A 230 -23.37 13.43 10.05
C ASP A 230 -23.80 12.12 9.34
N LYS A 231 -24.02 12.16 8.01
CA LYS A 231 -24.53 11.03 7.22
C LYS A 231 -23.47 10.41 6.31
N SER A 232 -22.66 11.22 5.61
CA SER A 232 -21.63 10.72 4.69
C SER A 232 -20.60 11.79 4.33
N LEU A 233 -19.51 11.36 3.69
CA LEU A 233 -18.72 12.26 2.84
C LEU A 233 -19.50 12.61 1.56
N PHE A 234 -19.11 13.71 0.95
CA PHE A 234 -19.47 14.12 -0.39
C PHE A 234 -18.18 14.25 -1.22
N VAL A 235 -18.23 13.85 -2.49
CA VAL A 235 -17.16 14.09 -3.46
C VAL A 235 -17.78 14.75 -4.69
N TYR A 236 -17.27 15.93 -5.08
CA TYR A 236 -17.91 16.81 -6.07
C TYR A 236 -19.40 17.11 -5.78
N GLY A 237 -19.77 17.19 -4.48
CA GLY A 237 -21.14 17.43 -4.04
C GLY A 237 -22.09 16.22 -4.12
N GLU A 238 -21.65 15.05 -4.58
CA GLU A 238 -22.42 13.81 -4.51
C GLU A 238 -22.06 13.01 -3.25
N ARG A 239 -23.05 12.52 -2.50
CA ARG A 239 -22.80 11.63 -1.35
C ARG A 239 -22.09 10.35 -1.79
N VAL A 240 -21.01 9.99 -1.11
CA VAL A 240 -20.27 8.73 -1.38
C VAL A 240 -20.30 7.84 -0.13
N LEU A 241 -20.62 6.57 -0.34
CA LEU A 241 -20.35 5.50 0.61
C LEU A 241 -18.92 5.01 0.35
N LEU A 242 -18.01 5.17 1.30
CA LEU A 242 -16.65 4.69 1.20
C LEU A 242 -16.53 3.24 1.70
N LEU A 243 -16.87 2.30 0.84
CA LEU A 243 -16.37 0.93 0.96
C LEU A 243 -14.92 0.91 0.47
N SER A 244 -14.01 0.70 1.40
CA SER A 244 -12.55 0.71 1.19
C SER A 244 -11.94 -0.63 1.59
N GLY A 245 -10.76 -0.92 1.06
CA GLY A 245 -9.96 -2.06 1.48
C GLY A 245 -8.48 -1.70 1.49
N GLU A 246 -7.74 -2.23 2.45
CA GLU A 246 -6.32 -1.91 2.63
C GLU A 246 -5.44 -2.68 1.65
N PHE A 247 -4.53 -1.96 0.97
CA PHE A 247 -3.51 -2.50 0.08
C PHE A 247 -2.23 -1.66 0.16
N HIS A 248 -1.16 -2.25 0.69
CA HIS A 248 0.14 -1.59 0.82
C HIS A 248 0.97 -1.72 -0.48
N PRO A 249 1.35 -0.63 -1.16
CA PRO A 249 2.15 -0.70 -2.39
C PRO A 249 3.49 -1.40 -2.16
N PHE A 250 4.13 -1.15 -1.02
CA PHE A 250 5.43 -1.72 -0.67
C PHE A 250 5.40 -3.24 -0.48
N ARG A 251 4.27 -3.86 -0.14
CA ARG A 251 4.12 -5.33 -0.06
C ARG A 251 3.91 -6.02 -1.41
N LEU A 252 3.87 -5.26 -2.52
CA LEU A 252 3.86 -5.78 -3.88
C LEU A 252 4.84 -4.98 -4.76
N PRO A 253 6.15 -5.29 -4.74
CA PRO A 253 7.22 -4.53 -5.43
C PRO A 253 7.25 -4.75 -6.96
N SER A 254 6.07 -4.90 -7.59
CA SER A 254 5.87 -4.98 -9.03
C SER A 254 4.81 -3.97 -9.44
N PRO A 255 5.17 -2.70 -9.70
CA PRO A 255 4.22 -1.61 -9.92
C PRO A 255 3.20 -1.84 -11.04
N GLY A 256 3.55 -2.66 -12.05
CA GLY A 256 2.63 -3.05 -13.12
C GLY A 256 1.43 -3.88 -12.64
N LEU A 257 1.53 -4.55 -11.49
CA LEU A 257 0.45 -5.35 -10.89
C LEU A 257 -0.47 -4.55 -9.95
N TRP A 258 -0.14 -3.31 -9.59
CA TRP A 258 -1.02 -2.50 -8.72
C TRP A 258 -2.40 -2.29 -9.34
N LEU A 259 -2.46 -2.05 -10.66
CA LEU A 259 -3.73 -1.96 -11.40
C LEU A 259 -4.53 -3.27 -11.40
N ASP A 260 -3.88 -4.43 -11.29
CA ASP A 260 -4.58 -5.72 -11.19
C ASP A 260 -5.34 -5.83 -9.86
N VAL A 261 -4.68 -5.47 -8.74
CA VAL A 261 -5.30 -5.45 -7.41
C VAL A 261 -6.42 -4.41 -7.35
N PHE A 262 -6.19 -3.18 -7.83
CA PHE A 262 -7.23 -2.14 -7.89
C PHE A 262 -8.45 -2.56 -8.73
N GLN A 263 -8.26 -3.21 -9.87
CA GLN A 263 -9.38 -3.73 -10.68
C GLN A 263 -10.15 -4.86 -9.97
N LYS A 264 -9.46 -5.70 -9.19
CA LYS A 264 -10.11 -6.72 -8.34
C LYS A 264 -10.93 -6.06 -7.24
N VAL A 265 -10.38 -5.08 -6.49
CA VAL A 265 -11.14 -4.31 -5.49
C VAL A 265 -12.36 -3.61 -6.11
N ARG A 266 -12.19 -2.92 -7.24
CA ARG A 266 -13.29 -2.24 -7.94
C ARG A 266 -14.39 -3.22 -8.39
N ALA A 267 -14.03 -4.43 -8.81
CA ALA A 267 -14.96 -5.48 -9.24
C ALA A 267 -15.78 -6.11 -8.09
N ILE A 268 -15.40 -5.91 -6.83
CA ILE A 268 -16.25 -6.19 -5.66
C ILE A 268 -17.40 -5.16 -5.60
N GLY A 269 -17.22 -3.96 -6.15
CA GLY A 269 -18.13 -2.81 -5.99
C GLY A 269 -17.62 -1.77 -4.98
N TYR A 270 -16.37 -1.89 -4.53
CA TYR A 270 -15.74 -0.93 -3.63
C TYR A 270 -15.45 0.38 -4.38
N SER A 271 -15.26 1.45 -3.60
CA SER A 271 -15.15 2.84 -4.06
C SER A 271 -13.79 3.46 -3.77
N ALA A 272 -13.07 2.93 -2.78
CA ALA A 272 -11.76 3.42 -2.37
C ALA A 272 -10.80 2.26 -2.05
N VAL A 273 -9.52 2.61 -1.87
CA VAL A 273 -8.49 1.81 -1.22
C VAL A 273 -7.79 2.68 -0.19
N SER A 274 -7.37 2.08 0.91
CA SER A 274 -6.51 2.73 1.91
C SER A 274 -5.11 2.08 1.85
N PHE A 275 -4.06 2.87 2.13
CA PHE A 275 -2.69 2.41 2.03
C PHE A 275 -1.72 3.09 3.00
N TYR A 276 -0.90 2.29 3.69
CA TYR A 276 0.28 2.78 4.40
C TYR A 276 1.46 3.14 3.48
N VAL A 277 2.35 4.00 3.99
CA VAL A 277 3.71 4.23 3.48
C VAL A 277 4.73 3.89 4.58
N ASP A 278 5.68 2.99 4.27
CA ASP A 278 6.68 2.51 5.21
C ASP A 278 7.95 3.38 5.18
N TRP A 279 8.15 4.18 6.23
CA TRP A 279 9.31 5.08 6.39
C TRP A 279 10.65 4.33 6.46
N ALA A 280 10.70 3.12 7.04
CA ALA A 280 11.92 2.31 7.15
C ALA A 280 12.48 1.91 5.77
N LEU A 281 11.62 1.76 4.76
CA LEU A 281 12.03 1.50 3.37
C LEU A 281 12.47 2.78 2.63
N LEU A 282 11.88 3.94 2.95
CA LEU A 282 12.18 5.20 2.25
C LEU A 282 13.41 5.92 2.82
N GLU A 283 13.64 5.87 4.13
CA GLU A 283 14.74 6.58 4.82
C GLU A 283 15.59 5.63 5.68
N GLY A 284 16.07 4.54 5.08
CA GLY A 284 17.04 3.65 5.72
C GLY A 284 18.36 4.32 6.13
N GLN A 285 18.65 5.50 5.57
CA GLN A 285 19.76 6.37 5.96
C GLN A 285 19.21 7.75 6.40
N PRO A 286 19.54 8.24 7.61
CA PRO A 286 19.08 9.55 8.07
C PRO A 286 19.40 10.69 7.08
N GLY A 287 18.41 11.52 6.77
CA GLY A 287 18.49 12.66 5.85
C GLY A 287 18.54 12.30 4.36
N HIS A 288 18.28 11.05 3.97
CA HIS A 288 18.43 10.57 2.59
C HIS A 288 17.19 9.76 2.14
N ILE A 289 16.04 10.42 2.12
CA ILE A 289 14.75 9.83 1.71
C ILE A 289 14.77 9.48 0.21
N ARG A 290 14.32 8.27 -0.15
CA ARG A 290 14.27 7.75 -1.53
C ARG A 290 12.89 7.22 -1.86
N THR A 291 12.31 7.69 -2.95
CA THR A 291 10.91 7.45 -3.36
C THR A 291 10.85 7.03 -4.83
N GLN A 292 11.79 6.19 -5.26
CA GLN A 292 12.00 5.85 -6.67
C GLN A 292 11.98 4.34 -6.89
N GLY A 293 11.78 3.90 -8.14
CA GLY A 293 11.76 2.48 -8.49
C GLY A 293 10.50 1.79 -7.99
N VAL A 294 10.65 0.77 -7.13
CA VAL A 294 9.49 0.09 -6.51
C VAL A 294 8.83 0.90 -5.39
N PHE A 295 9.49 1.99 -4.94
CA PHE A 295 9.01 2.90 -3.91
C PHE A 295 8.39 4.20 -4.48
N ASP A 296 8.20 4.27 -5.80
CA ASP A 296 7.52 5.37 -6.47
C ASP A 296 6.00 5.20 -6.37
N LEU A 297 5.30 6.17 -5.78
CA LEU A 297 3.85 6.15 -5.60
C LEU A 297 3.07 6.73 -6.79
N GLU A 298 3.71 7.47 -7.70
CA GLU A 298 3.02 8.08 -8.85
C GLU A 298 2.33 7.02 -9.75
N PRO A 299 2.93 5.83 -10.01
CA PRO A 299 2.25 4.72 -10.69
C PRO A 299 1.10 4.08 -9.88
N PHE A 300 1.14 4.15 -8.54
CA PHE A 300 0.07 3.64 -7.67
C PHE A 300 -1.16 4.54 -7.76
N PHE A 301 -0.95 5.85 -7.68
CA PHE A 301 -1.99 6.85 -7.87
C PHE A 301 -2.61 6.78 -9.28
N ALA A 302 -1.78 6.63 -10.32
CA ALA A 302 -2.24 6.46 -11.69
C ALA A 302 -3.07 5.17 -11.87
N ALA A 303 -2.71 4.08 -11.19
CA ALA A 303 -3.44 2.81 -11.25
C ALA A 303 -4.79 2.87 -10.50
N ALA A 304 -4.87 3.54 -9.35
CA ALA A 304 -6.13 3.81 -8.65
C ALA A 304 -7.07 4.67 -9.51
N GLN A 305 -6.56 5.75 -10.10
CA GLN A 305 -7.28 6.63 -11.01
C GLN A 305 -7.79 5.90 -12.26
N GLU A 306 -6.99 4.98 -12.84
CA GLU A 306 -7.41 4.16 -13.99
C GLU A 306 -8.50 3.13 -13.63
N ALA A 307 -8.43 2.53 -12.44
CA ALA A 307 -9.50 1.66 -11.94
C ALA A 307 -10.78 2.43 -11.58
N GLY A 308 -10.65 3.71 -11.19
CA GLY A 308 -11.74 4.50 -10.62
C GLY A 308 -11.97 4.18 -9.15
N LEU A 309 -10.90 4.16 -8.36
CA LEU A 309 -10.93 4.07 -6.91
C LEU A 309 -10.29 5.32 -6.31
N TYR A 310 -10.98 5.93 -5.34
CA TYR A 310 -10.37 6.97 -4.52
C TYR A 310 -9.32 6.37 -3.57
N LEU A 311 -8.44 7.19 -3.01
CA LEU A 311 -7.44 6.77 -2.04
C LEU A 311 -7.58 7.49 -0.69
N ILE A 312 -7.40 6.71 0.38
CA ILE A 312 -7.13 7.18 1.74
C ILE A 312 -5.64 6.94 1.96
N ALA A 313 -4.84 8.00 2.10
CA ALA A 313 -3.40 7.86 2.27
C ALA A 313 -3.04 7.81 3.76
N ARG A 314 -2.25 6.82 4.18
CA ARG A 314 -1.83 6.64 5.58
C ARG A 314 -0.30 6.72 5.71
N PRO A 315 0.30 7.91 5.54
CA PRO A 315 1.75 8.07 5.53
C PRO A 315 2.46 7.91 6.89
N GLY A 316 1.74 7.79 8.00
CA GLY A 316 2.31 7.57 9.33
C GLY A 316 2.59 8.86 10.11
N PRO A 317 3.78 9.08 10.68
CA PRO A 317 5.05 8.35 10.46
C PRO A 317 5.16 6.97 11.13
N TYR A 318 4.37 6.73 12.17
CA TYR A 318 4.12 5.39 12.69
C TYR A 318 3.00 4.74 11.90
N ILE A 319 3.11 3.46 11.54
CA ILE A 319 2.07 2.73 10.79
C ILE A 319 1.71 1.35 11.38
N ASN A 320 2.43 0.87 12.41
CA ASN A 320 2.29 -0.49 12.93
C ASN A 320 2.44 -1.56 11.82
N ALA A 321 1.31 -2.03 11.27
CA ALA A 321 1.19 -2.81 10.06
C ALA A 321 1.98 -4.13 9.98
N GLU A 322 2.48 -4.68 11.09
CA GLU A 322 3.35 -5.86 11.13
C GLU A 322 4.63 -5.69 10.29
N VAL A 323 5.12 -4.46 10.15
CA VAL A 323 6.41 -4.13 9.52
C VAL A 323 7.50 -3.85 10.54
N SER A 324 8.76 -4.05 10.15
CA SER A 324 9.94 -3.81 11.00
C SER A 324 9.92 -2.40 11.58
N GLY A 325 9.91 -2.28 12.91
CA GLY A 325 9.85 -1.00 13.61
C GLY A 325 8.46 -0.36 13.69
N GLY A 326 7.40 -1.02 13.21
CA GLY A 326 6.10 -0.38 12.99
C GLY A 326 6.15 0.74 11.94
N GLY A 327 7.09 0.62 10.99
CA GLY A 327 7.43 1.61 9.96
C GLY A 327 8.62 2.49 10.33
N PHE A 328 9.06 2.48 11.59
CA PHE A 328 10.20 3.29 12.02
C PHE A 328 11.55 2.73 11.52
N PRO A 329 12.40 3.57 10.88
CA PRO A 329 13.78 3.19 10.58
C PRO A 329 14.56 2.80 11.84
N GLY A 330 15.38 1.74 11.77
CA GLY A 330 16.17 1.25 12.91
C GLY A 330 17.12 2.29 13.54
N TRP A 331 17.44 3.37 12.84
CA TRP A 331 18.22 4.48 13.40
C TRP A 331 17.48 5.28 14.50
N LEU A 332 16.15 5.17 14.63
CA LEU A 332 15.41 5.76 15.76
C LEU A 332 15.83 5.17 17.12
N GLN A 333 16.40 3.96 17.15
CA GLN A 333 16.98 3.37 18.36
C GLN A 333 18.12 4.22 18.94
N ARG A 334 18.73 5.11 18.14
CA ARG A 334 19.78 6.05 18.55
C ARG A 334 19.28 7.47 18.88
N LEU A 335 17.96 7.71 18.95
CA LEU A 335 17.44 8.97 19.48
C LEU A 335 17.27 8.90 20.99
N ASP A 336 17.58 10.00 21.69
CA ASP A 336 17.35 10.12 23.13
C ASP A 336 15.84 10.16 23.44
N GLY A 337 15.42 9.55 24.55
CA GLY A 337 14.03 9.60 25.02
C GLY A 337 13.04 8.69 24.25
N PRO A 338 11.74 8.80 24.55
CA PRO A 338 10.69 8.00 23.92
C PRO A 338 10.30 8.49 22.52
N LEU A 339 9.49 7.69 21.83
CA LEU A 339 8.88 8.01 20.53
C LEU A 339 7.42 8.45 20.70
N LYS A 340 6.80 9.03 19.65
CA LYS A 340 5.40 9.48 19.63
C LYS A 340 5.08 10.55 20.71
N ARG A 341 5.97 11.54 20.88
CA ARG A 341 5.89 12.67 21.85
C ARG A 341 6.45 13.99 21.33
N THR A 342 6.12 15.08 22.03
CA THR A 342 6.59 16.45 21.75
C THR A 342 7.97 16.80 22.29
N ASP A 343 8.48 16.11 23.32
CA ASP A 343 9.64 16.56 24.11
C ASP A 343 10.99 15.96 23.67
N SER A 344 11.03 15.20 22.58
CA SER A 344 12.20 14.42 22.15
C SER A 344 12.68 14.75 20.71
N PRO A 345 13.92 14.36 20.34
CA PRO A 345 14.46 14.49 18.97
C PRO A 345 13.66 13.76 17.88
N TYR A 346 12.58 13.06 18.24
CA TYR A 346 11.67 12.41 17.30
C TYR A 346 10.96 13.41 16.37
N LEU A 347 10.61 14.62 16.85
CA LEU A 347 9.98 15.65 15.99
C LEU A 347 10.91 16.11 14.85
N ASP A 348 12.18 16.37 15.16
CA ASP A 348 13.22 16.71 14.18
C ASP A 348 13.45 15.57 13.17
N ALA A 349 13.22 14.31 13.59
CA ALA A 349 13.40 13.12 12.76
C ALA A 349 12.22 12.87 11.80
N ILE A 350 10.97 13.09 12.22
CA ILE A 350 9.78 12.85 11.38
C ILE A 350 9.53 13.94 10.35
N THR A 351 9.92 15.19 10.62
CA THR A 351 9.59 16.34 9.76
C THR A 351 10.10 16.22 8.31
N PRO A 352 11.35 15.82 8.03
CA PRO A 352 11.83 15.63 6.65
C PRO A 352 11.05 14.57 5.89
N TYR A 353 10.66 13.49 6.58
CA TYR A 353 9.86 12.40 6.03
C TYR A 353 8.43 12.87 5.72
N ILE A 354 7.74 13.50 6.68
CA ILE A 354 6.38 14.01 6.48
C ILE A 354 6.35 15.04 5.34
N ALA A 355 7.31 15.96 5.28
CA ALA A 355 7.40 16.93 4.18
C ALA A 355 7.54 16.22 2.82
N THR A 356 8.46 15.26 2.70
CA THR A 356 8.74 14.57 1.43
C THR A 356 7.56 13.71 0.95
N VAL A 357 6.98 12.90 1.84
CA VAL A 357 5.84 12.02 1.49
C VAL A 357 4.53 12.81 1.38
N GLY A 358 4.36 13.84 2.22
CA GLY A 358 3.26 14.79 2.15
C GLY A 358 3.23 15.54 0.81
N GLU A 359 4.37 16.06 0.31
CA GLU A 359 4.46 16.69 -1.00
C GLU A 359 4.09 15.73 -2.16
N ILE A 360 4.40 14.44 -2.02
CA ILE A 360 4.03 13.40 -3.00
C ILE A 360 2.52 13.18 -2.99
N ILE A 361 1.93 12.97 -1.80
CA ILE A 361 0.48 12.79 -1.63
C ILE A 361 -0.27 14.06 -2.04
N ALA A 362 0.27 15.25 -1.78
CA ALA A 362 -0.35 16.54 -2.08
C ALA A 362 -0.63 16.72 -3.58
N ARG A 363 0.29 16.25 -4.45
CA ARG A 363 0.08 16.22 -5.92
C ARG A 363 -1.00 15.24 -6.34
N ALA A 364 -1.17 14.14 -5.60
CA ALA A 364 -2.15 13.09 -5.87
C ALA A 364 -3.54 13.36 -5.28
N GLN A 365 -3.73 14.49 -4.59
CA GLN A 365 -5.04 14.93 -4.12
C GLN A 365 -6.03 15.15 -5.27
N ILE A 366 -7.30 14.88 -4.99
CA ILE A 366 -8.42 15.11 -5.90
C ILE A 366 -8.59 16.58 -6.30
N THR A 367 -8.15 17.52 -5.45
CA THR A 367 -8.05 18.97 -5.75
C THR A 367 -7.03 19.29 -6.84
N ASN A 368 -6.06 18.41 -7.07
CA ASN A 368 -5.11 18.46 -8.19
C ASN A 368 -5.45 17.42 -9.29
N GLY A 369 -6.62 16.77 -9.23
CA GLY A 369 -7.12 15.82 -10.23
C GLY A 369 -6.70 14.35 -10.03
N GLY A 370 -6.01 14.03 -8.93
CA GLY A 370 -5.66 12.66 -8.55
C GLY A 370 -6.75 11.92 -7.76
N PRO A 371 -6.45 10.73 -7.22
CA PRO A 371 -7.43 9.90 -6.52
C PRO A 371 -7.53 10.15 -4.99
N VAL A 372 -6.57 10.83 -4.35
CA VAL A 372 -6.53 10.94 -2.88
C VAL A 372 -7.61 11.90 -2.38
N ILE A 373 -8.47 11.41 -1.48
CA ILE A 373 -9.61 12.15 -0.89
C ILE A 373 -9.52 12.35 0.62
N LEU A 374 -8.63 11.61 1.30
CA LEU A 374 -8.40 11.67 2.75
C LEU A 374 -6.94 11.36 3.06
N VAL A 375 -6.42 11.91 4.15
CA VAL A 375 -5.08 11.57 4.68
C VAL A 375 -5.19 11.27 6.18
N GLN A 376 -4.69 10.11 6.62
CA GLN A 376 -4.59 9.78 8.04
C GLN A 376 -3.34 10.43 8.64
N ALA A 377 -3.49 11.05 9.81
CA ALA A 377 -2.39 11.56 10.61
C ALA A 377 -2.06 10.55 11.73
N GLU A 378 -0.79 10.16 11.86
CA GLU A 378 -0.33 9.11 12.80
C GLU A 378 -1.00 7.74 12.55
N ASN A 379 -0.83 6.80 13.48
CA ASN A 379 -1.56 5.54 13.50
C ASN A 379 -1.81 5.05 14.92
N GLU A 380 -3.08 4.80 15.26
CA GLU A 380 -3.49 4.21 16.54
C GLU A 380 -2.86 4.94 17.74
N TYR A 381 -2.92 6.28 17.73
CA TYR A 381 -2.43 7.14 18.82
C TYR A 381 -3.39 7.12 20.03
N THR A 382 -3.79 5.92 20.46
CA THR A 382 -4.89 5.64 21.40
C THR A 382 -4.40 5.30 22.79
N LEU A 383 -3.29 4.56 22.90
CA LEU A 383 -2.72 4.16 24.20
C LEU A 383 -1.32 4.74 24.36
N CYS A 384 -1.02 5.17 25.59
CA CYS A 384 0.28 5.66 26.00
C CYS A 384 0.72 5.01 27.32
N MET A 385 2.03 4.91 27.52
CA MET A 385 2.63 4.36 28.75
C MET A 385 2.73 5.44 29.83
N THR A 386 2.33 5.09 31.06
CA THR A 386 2.43 5.98 32.24
C THR A 386 3.60 5.64 33.17
N GLU A 387 4.06 4.40 33.18
CA GLU A 387 5.27 3.94 33.88
C GLU A 387 6.10 3.07 32.93
N THR A 388 7.36 3.45 32.72
CA THR A 388 8.30 2.79 31.80
C THR A 388 9.54 2.29 32.53
N GLY A 389 10.14 1.20 32.05
CA GLY A 389 11.33 0.63 32.67
C GLY A 389 11.80 -0.67 32.05
N TYR A 390 13.07 -0.69 31.65
CA TYR A 390 13.78 -1.91 31.26
C TYR A 390 14.09 -2.77 32.50
N THR A 391 13.67 -4.03 32.45
CA THR A 391 14.22 -5.03 33.39
C THR A 391 15.62 -5.44 32.94
N GLN A 392 16.41 -6.10 33.81
CA GLN A 392 17.79 -6.46 33.50
C GLN A 392 17.97 -7.48 32.35
N MET A 393 16.89 -8.08 31.85
CA MET A 393 16.97 -9.06 30.76
C MET A 393 16.87 -8.35 29.40
N ASN A 394 15.70 -7.89 28.94
CA ASN A 394 15.54 -7.44 27.54
C ASN A 394 14.54 -6.30 27.41
N ASN A 395 13.24 -6.59 27.52
CA ASN A 395 12.18 -5.70 27.06
C ASN A 395 11.83 -4.60 28.06
N GLU A 396 11.31 -3.48 27.53
CA GLU A 396 10.56 -2.51 28.30
C GLU A 396 9.29 -3.15 28.89
N THR A 397 9.14 -3.10 30.21
CA THR A 397 8.01 -3.76 30.88
C THR A 397 6.82 -2.82 30.95
N VAL A 398 5.82 -3.06 30.10
CA VAL A 398 4.54 -2.36 30.14
C VAL A 398 3.79 -2.71 31.43
N THR A 399 3.79 -1.80 32.40
CA THR A 399 3.08 -1.97 33.69
C THR A 399 1.67 -1.39 33.66
N ALA A 400 1.46 -0.30 32.90
CA ALA A 400 0.16 0.29 32.61
C ALA A 400 0.18 1.09 31.30
N ALA A 401 -0.92 1.00 30.54
CA ALA A 401 -1.22 1.87 29.40
C ALA A 401 -2.70 2.27 29.42
N ASN A 402 -3.03 3.46 28.92
CA ASN A 402 -4.37 4.05 28.74
C ASN A 402 -4.24 5.30 27.85
N ASN A 403 -5.31 6.05 27.60
CA ASN A 403 -5.28 7.27 26.77
C ASN A 403 -4.95 8.57 27.55
N SER A 404 -4.95 8.58 28.89
CA SER A 404 -4.86 9.82 29.69
C SER A 404 -3.50 10.54 29.73
N CYS A 405 -2.51 10.01 29.00
CA CYS A 405 -1.15 10.56 28.84
C CYS A 405 -0.76 10.85 27.39
N LEU A 406 -1.73 10.85 26.46
CA LEU A 406 -1.53 11.25 25.07
C LEU A 406 -1.27 12.76 25.00
N GLU A 407 -0.43 13.20 24.06
CA GLU A 407 -0.07 14.60 23.90
C GLU A 407 -0.84 15.23 22.74
N THR A 408 -1.83 16.07 23.05
CA THR A 408 -2.59 16.86 22.07
C THR A 408 -1.70 17.69 21.14
N GLU A 409 -0.62 18.24 21.70
CA GLU A 409 0.39 19.01 20.99
C GLU A 409 1.28 18.15 20.07
N TYR A 410 1.33 16.82 20.26
CA TYR A 410 2.01 15.93 19.31
C TYR A 410 1.14 15.68 18.07
N MET A 411 -0.15 15.38 18.24
CA MET A 411 -1.08 15.24 17.11
C MET A 411 -1.17 16.53 16.29
N ALA A 412 -1.33 17.69 16.97
CA ALA A 412 -1.31 18.99 16.31
C ALA A 412 -0.01 19.26 15.51
N TYR A 413 1.14 18.80 15.99
CA TYR A 413 2.40 18.94 15.25
C TYR A 413 2.43 18.09 13.97
N VAL A 414 1.92 16.85 14.04
CA VAL A 414 1.83 15.93 12.89
C VAL A 414 0.84 16.47 11.85
N GLU A 415 -0.33 16.95 12.28
CA GLU A 415 -1.29 17.66 11.44
C GLU A 415 -0.65 18.88 10.76
N ASP A 416 0.02 19.75 11.52
CA ASP A 416 0.72 20.93 11.00
C ASP A 416 1.79 20.57 9.97
N GLN A 417 2.50 19.44 10.11
CA GLN A 417 3.46 19.00 9.10
C GLN A 417 2.75 18.59 7.80
N TYR A 418 1.63 17.86 7.86
CA TYR A 418 0.86 17.50 6.65
C TYR A 418 0.22 18.73 5.98
N ARG A 419 -0.31 19.68 6.76
CA ARG A 419 -0.81 20.96 6.21
C ARG A 419 0.30 21.76 5.53
N GLN A 420 1.49 21.84 6.15
CA GLN A 420 2.66 22.50 5.56
C GLN A 420 3.17 21.81 4.27
N ALA A 421 3.04 20.48 4.17
CA ALA A 421 3.34 19.73 2.96
C ALA A 421 2.27 19.84 1.85
N GLY A 422 1.19 20.61 2.08
CA GLY A 422 0.15 20.90 1.09
C GLY A 422 -1.07 19.99 1.12
N ILE A 423 -1.31 19.25 2.21
CA ILE A 423 -2.54 18.45 2.39
C ILE A 423 -3.73 19.35 2.73
N VAL A 424 -4.65 19.50 1.77
CA VAL A 424 -5.90 20.28 1.87
C VAL A 424 -7.15 19.41 1.94
N VAL A 425 -7.06 18.12 1.58
CA VAL A 425 -8.15 17.16 1.84
C VAL A 425 -8.32 16.90 3.35
N PRO A 426 -9.48 16.37 3.80
CA PRO A 426 -9.73 16.18 5.22
C PRO A 426 -8.76 15.20 5.88
N LEU A 427 -8.35 15.53 7.10
CA LEU A 427 -7.58 14.65 7.97
C LEU A 427 -8.49 13.72 8.77
N ILE A 428 -8.03 12.49 8.95
CA ILE A 428 -8.73 11.41 9.66
C ILE A 428 -7.78 10.75 10.66
N VAL A 429 -8.32 10.19 11.74
CA VAL A 429 -7.58 9.32 12.67
C VAL A 429 -8.05 7.87 12.54
N ASN A 430 -7.37 6.97 13.24
CA ASN A 430 -7.85 5.63 13.52
C ASN A 430 -7.63 5.32 15.01
N ASP A 431 -8.65 5.59 15.82
CA ASP A 431 -8.64 5.28 17.24
C ASP A 431 -8.76 3.75 17.43
N ALA A 432 -7.72 3.09 17.96
CA ALA A 432 -7.58 1.62 18.01
C ALA A 432 -8.71 0.91 18.80
N GLU A 433 -9.34 1.65 19.71
CA GLU A 433 -10.61 1.36 20.34
C GLU A 433 -11.50 2.60 20.14
N PRO A 434 -12.85 2.49 20.10
CA PRO A 434 -13.72 3.64 19.92
C PRO A 434 -13.80 4.50 21.21
N LEU A 435 -12.74 5.24 21.54
CA LEU A 435 -12.66 6.06 22.76
C LEU A 435 -13.14 7.50 22.53
N GLY A 436 -12.92 8.03 21.33
CA GLY A 436 -13.26 9.40 20.95
C GLY A 436 -12.06 10.35 20.96
N ASP A 437 -10.85 9.80 21.03
CA ASP A 437 -9.63 10.61 21.07
C ASP A 437 -9.43 11.34 19.73
N PHE A 438 -9.02 12.62 19.81
CA PHE A 438 -8.82 13.53 18.68
C PHE A 438 -10.07 13.79 17.79
N ALA A 439 -11.26 13.44 18.27
CA ALA A 439 -12.51 13.75 17.58
C ALA A 439 -12.78 15.26 17.45
N PRO A 440 -13.49 15.73 16.41
CA PRO A 440 -13.86 17.13 16.24
C PRO A 440 -14.48 17.77 17.50
N GLY A 441 -13.81 18.80 18.02
CA GLY A 441 -14.22 19.52 19.23
C GLY A 441 -13.49 19.09 20.51
N THR A 442 -12.64 18.06 20.48
CA THR A 442 -11.75 17.70 21.60
C THR A 442 -10.72 18.79 21.91
N GLY A 443 -10.19 19.49 20.89
CA GLY A 443 -9.41 20.72 21.07
C GLY A 443 -8.20 20.83 20.13
N VAL A 444 -7.00 20.76 20.72
CA VAL A 444 -5.72 20.81 20.00
C VAL A 444 -5.39 19.42 19.48
N GLY A 445 -4.99 19.30 18.21
CA GLY A 445 -4.77 18.00 17.57
C GLY A 445 -6.08 17.26 17.28
N ALA A 446 -7.17 17.98 17.01
CA ALA A 446 -8.45 17.40 16.65
C ALA A 446 -8.63 17.42 15.13
N VAL A 447 -8.76 16.26 14.51
CA VAL A 447 -8.86 16.11 13.06
C VAL A 447 -10.25 16.46 12.51
N ASP A 448 -10.37 16.51 11.19
CA ASP A 448 -11.62 16.84 10.49
C ASP A 448 -12.69 15.74 10.62
N ILE A 449 -12.27 14.46 10.57
CA ILE A 449 -13.15 13.29 10.66
C ILE A 449 -12.63 12.31 11.72
N TYR A 450 -13.42 12.08 12.77
CA TYR A 450 -13.19 10.97 13.70
C TYR A 450 -13.53 9.63 13.05
N SER A 451 -12.67 8.64 13.26
CA SER A 451 -12.81 7.27 12.82
C SER A 451 -11.99 6.36 13.74
N PHE A 452 -12.42 5.11 13.89
CA PHE A 452 -11.87 4.15 14.85
C PHE A 452 -11.67 2.78 14.20
N ASP A 453 -10.97 1.89 14.88
CA ASP A 453 -10.66 0.54 14.41
C ASP A 453 -11.33 -0.50 15.29
N PHE A 454 -11.61 -1.68 14.71
CA PHE A 454 -12.14 -2.78 15.52
C PHE A 454 -11.86 -4.17 14.95
N TYR A 455 -11.32 -5.03 15.82
CA TYR A 455 -10.94 -6.40 15.52
C TYR A 455 -11.72 -7.41 16.40
N PRO A 456 -12.97 -7.79 16.03
CA PRO A 456 -13.84 -8.57 16.89
C PRO A 456 -13.26 -9.92 17.34
N LEU A 457 -12.48 -10.60 16.50
CA LEU A 457 -11.85 -11.88 16.84
C LEU A 457 -10.39 -11.75 17.29
N GLN A 458 -9.99 -10.53 17.67
CA GLN A 458 -8.65 -10.09 18.04
C GLN A 458 -7.68 -10.07 16.84
N TRP A 459 -6.67 -9.22 16.91
CA TRP A 459 -5.57 -9.15 15.94
C TRP A 459 -4.40 -10.03 16.42
N SER A 460 -4.60 -11.35 16.35
CA SER A 460 -3.60 -12.34 16.79
C SER A 460 -3.75 -13.66 16.03
N THR A 461 -2.76 -14.56 16.12
CA THR A 461 -2.73 -15.83 15.39
C THR A 461 -4.01 -16.65 15.60
N ALA A 462 -4.69 -16.96 14.49
CA ALA A 462 -5.98 -17.64 14.51
C ALA A 462 -5.93 -19.01 15.24
N PRO A 463 -7.01 -19.40 15.94
CA PRO A 463 -7.08 -20.70 16.58
C PRO A 463 -7.08 -21.84 15.55
N ARG A 464 -6.43 -22.97 15.90
CA ARG A 464 -6.35 -24.20 15.05
C ARG A 464 -7.70 -24.73 14.58
N ASN A 465 -8.79 -24.33 15.21
CA ASN A 465 -10.15 -24.54 14.74
C ASN A 465 -10.71 -23.20 14.25
N ALA A 466 -10.77 -23.01 12.94
CA ALA A 466 -11.32 -21.80 12.32
C ALA A 466 -12.80 -21.51 12.66
N SER A 467 -13.53 -22.42 13.32
CA SER A 467 -14.87 -22.14 13.85
C SER A 467 -14.88 -21.52 15.26
N ASP A 468 -13.73 -21.40 15.93
CA ASP A 468 -13.64 -21.07 17.36
C ASP A 468 -13.64 -19.56 17.65
N TRP A 469 -14.83 -18.98 17.77
CA TRP A 469 -15.02 -17.57 18.12
C TRP A 469 -15.08 -17.34 19.65
N SER A 470 -14.39 -18.14 20.46
CA SER A 470 -14.35 -17.98 21.92
C SER A 470 -13.49 -16.79 22.39
N SER A 471 -12.62 -16.26 21.53
CA SER A 471 -11.84 -15.03 21.72
C SER A 471 -12.61 -13.74 21.41
N LEU A 472 -13.89 -13.83 21.00
CA LEU A 472 -14.70 -12.69 20.54
C LEU A 472 -14.74 -11.53 21.54
N ASN A 473 -14.10 -10.42 21.17
CA ASN A 473 -14.36 -9.12 21.77
C ASN A 473 -15.67 -8.56 21.20
N ASN A 474 -16.73 -8.50 22.01
CA ASN A 474 -18.09 -8.30 21.53
C ASN A 474 -18.35 -6.83 21.15
N PRO A 475 -18.45 -6.43 19.85
CA PRO A 475 -18.59 -5.02 19.45
C PRO A 475 -19.82 -4.32 20.05
N LEU A 476 -20.85 -5.08 20.43
CA LEU A 476 -22.08 -4.58 21.07
C LEU A 476 -21.84 -3.96 22.46
N GLU A 477 -20.68 -4.22 23.08
CA GLU A 477 -20.27 -3.68 24.37
C GLU A 477 -19.36 -2.46 24.25
N TRP A 478 -18.85 -2.16 23.04
CA TRP A 478 -17.88 -1.09 22.77
C TRP A 478 -18.48 0.07 21.99
N TYR A 479 -19.16 -0.20 20.87
CA TYR A 479 -19.72 0.84 20.00
C TYR A 479 -21.10 0.51 19.45
N ASN A 480 -21.84 1.59 19.24
CA ASN A 480 -23.08 1.64 18.50
C ASN A 480 -23.27 3.07 17.98
N TYR A 481 -24.36 3.30 17.27
CA TYR A 481 -24.65 4.60 16.69
C TYR A 481 -24.77 5.75 17.72
N THR A 482 -25.27 5.49 18.94
CA THR A 482 -25.31 6.50 20.02
C THR A 482 -23.94 6.84 20.58
N VAL A 483 -23.01 5.88 20.68
CA VAL A 483 -21.61 6.17 21.09
C VAL A 483 -20.94 7.13 20.11
N HIS A 484 -21.18 6.95 18.81
CA HIS A 484 -20.74 7.90 17.78
C HIS A 484 -21.43 9.27 17.90
N GLU A 485 -22.74 9.33 18.19
CA GLU A 485 -23.43 10.61 18.45
C GLU A 485 -22.95 11.33 19.74
N GLU A 486 -22.32 10.61 20.67
CA GLU A 486 -21.67 11.19 21.86
C GLU A 486 -20.21 11.64 21.57
N GLN A 487 -19.48 10.95 20.68
CA GLN A 487 -18.08 11.23 20.35
C GLN A 487 -17.88 12.24 19.21
N SER A 488 -18.59 12.09 18.08
CA SER A 488 -18.41 12.92 16.89
C SER A 488 -19.71 13.09 16.07
N PRO A 489 -20.75 13.73 16.63
CA PRO A 489 -22.07 13.88 15.98
C PRO A 489 -22.11 14.78 14.73
N THR A 490 -20.96 15.26 14.25
CA THR A 490 -20.85 16.13 13.06
C THR A 490 -20.15 15.46 11.87
N THR A 491 -19.66 14.23 12.06
CA THR A 491 -18.94 13.45 11.04
C THR A 491 -19.72 12.18 10.68
N PRO A 492 -19.41 11.52 9.55
CA PRO A 492 -19.98 10.21 9.29
C PRO A 492 -19.42 9.16 10.27
N VAL A 493 -20.24 8.16 10.61
CA VAL A 493 -19.78 6.94 11.28
C VAL A 493 -18.74 6.26 10.37
N SER A 494 -17.50 6.20 10.85
CA SER A 494 -16.33 5.80 10.06
C SER A 494 -15.53 4.76 10.82
N ILE A 495 -15.03 3.75 10.09
CA ILE A 495 -14.15 2.71 10.62
C ILE A 495 -12.93 2.58 9.70
N SER A 496 -11.74 2.93 10.21
CA SER A 496 -10.49 3.07 9.43
C SER A 496 -9.77 1.73 9.22
N GLU A 497 -9.94 0.77 10.14
CA GLU A 497 -9.59 -0.63 10.00
C GLU A 497 -10.66 -1.49 10.65
N PHE A 498 -11.39 -2.26 9.84
CA PHE A 498 -12.21 -3.36 10.31
C PHE A 498 -11.65 -4.69 9.82
N GLN A 499 -11.73 -5.73 10.65
CA GLN A 499 -11.08 -7.02 10.43
C GLN A 499 -11.42 -7.68 9.08
N GLY A 500 -10.57 -7.45 8.07
CA GLY A 500 -10.62 -8.09 6.75
C GLY A 500 -9.77 -9.36 6.66
N GLY A 501 -8.79 -9.51 7.55
CA GLY A 501 -7.94 -10.70 7.69
C GLY A 501 -7.60 -10.99 9.16
N VAL A 502 -6.56 -11.79 9.39
CA VAL A 502 -5.98 -12.08 10.70
C VAL A 502 -4.51 -12.51 10.52
N PRO A 503 -3.56 -12.00 11.33
CA PRO A 503 -2.15 -12.34 11.20
C PRO A 503 -1.89 -13.80 11.60
N ASP A 504 -0.73 -14.32 11.18
CA ASP A 504 -0.27 -15.67 11.54
C ASP A 504 1.22 -15.61 11.88
N ALA A 505 1.58 -16.08 13.08
CA ALA A 505 2.94 -15.97 13.58
C ALA A 505 3.85 -17.12 13.12
N TRP A 506 5.15 -17.00 13.39
CA TRP A 506 6.07 -18.14 13.31
C TRP A 506 5.54 -19.31 14.16
N GLY A 507 5.54 -20.53 13.61
CA GLY A 507 4.94 -21.70 14.26
C GLY A 507 3.40 -21.66 14.37
N GLY A 508 2.74 -20.75 13.65
CA GLY A 508 1.30 -20.55 13.62
C GLY A 508 0.49 -21.64 12.90
N VAL A 509 -0.66 -21.25 12.36
CA VAL A 509 -1.70 -22.16 11.83
C VAL A 509 -1.80 -22.18 10.31
N GLY A 510 -1.08 -21.30 9.60
CA GLY A 510 -1.08 -21.20 8.15
C GLY A 510 -2.24 -20.38 7.59
N VAL A 511 -1.97 -19.70 6.48
CA VAL A 511 -2.85 -18.70 5.84
C VAL A 511 -4.25 -19.20 5.50
N ASP A 512 -4.42 -20.49 5.18
CA ASP A 512 -5.75 -21.08 4.92
C ASP A 512 -6.61 -21.19 6.19
N THR A 513 -5.99 -21.42 7.35
CA THR A 513 -6.70 -21.40 8.64
C THR A 513 -7.15 -19.97 8.96
N SER A 514 -6.28 -18.97 8.74
CA SER A 514 -6.62 -17.54 8.88
C SER A 514 -7.75 -17.12 7.92
N ALA A 515 -7.71 -17.55 6.66
CA ALA A 515 -8.74 -17.28 5.66
C ALA A 515 -10.09 -17.92 6.01
N ALA A 516 -10.09 -19.10 6.63
CA ALA A 516 -11.28 -19.76 7.11
C ALA A 516 -11.84 -19.11 8.40
N TYR A 517 -10.96 -18.57 9.26
CA TYR A 517 -11.35 -17.92 10.52
C TYR A 517 -12.13 -16.64 10.26
N ILE A 518 -11.59 -15.77 9.40
CA ILE A 518 -12.23 -14.56 8.89
C ILE A 518 -12.89 -14.87 7.54
N GLY A 519 -13.64 -15.98 7.48
CA GLY A 519 -14.34 -16.45 6.28
C GLY A 519 -15.68 -15.74 6.04
N PRO A 520 -16.45 -16.11 4.99
CA PRO A 520 -17.71 -15.43 4.63
C PRO A 520 -18.79 -15.48 5.73
N GLU A 521 -18.67 -16.37 6.72
CA GLU A 521 -19.54 -16.39 7.91
C GLU A 521 -19.28 -15.21 8.86
N PHE A 522 -18.02 -14.77 8.97
CA PHE A 522 -17.63 -13.59 9.74
C PHE A 522 -18.18 -12.33 9.05
N GLU A 523 -17.87 -12.16 7.77
CA GLU A 523 -18.22 -10.98 6.97
C GLU A 523 -19.71 -10.65 7.03
N ARG A 524 -20.55 -11.65 6.78
CA ARG A 524 -22.00 -11.48 6.77
C ARG A 524 -22.64 -11.30 8.14
N VAL A 525 -21.93 -11.59 9.24
CA VAL A 525 -22.39 -11.29 10.61
C VAL A 525 -21.90 -9.91 11.05
N PHE A 526 -20.61 -9.63 10.92
CA PHE A 526 -19.98 -8.44 11.49
C PHE A 526 -20.08 -7.21 10.59
N TYR A 527 -19.85 -7.30 9.27
CA TYR A 527 -20.00 -6.13 8.41
C TYR A 527 -21.48 -5.70 8.33
N LYS A 528 -22.42 -6.66 8.34
CA LYS A 528 -23.86 -6.35 8.43
C LYS A 528 -24.30 -5.81 9.80
N LEU A 529 -23.52 -6.04 10.87
CA LEU A 529 -23.70 -5.34 12.15
C LEU A 529 -23.24 -3.87 12.04
N ASN A 530 -22.08 -3.62 11.40
CA ASN A 530 -21.58 -2.27 11.13
C ASN A 530 -22.55 -1.47 10.23
N TYR A 531 -23.09 -2.08 9.18
CA TYR A 531 -24.15 -1.46 8.38
C TYR A 531 -25.43 -1.20 9.20
N GLY A 532 -25.65 -1.95 10.29
CA GLY A 532 -26.66 -1.67 11.30
C GLY A 532 -26.55 -0.27 11.93
N TYR A 533 -25.35 0.28 12.01
CA TYR A 533 -25.07 1.59 12.60
C TYR A 533 -24.91 2.72 11.56
N ARG A 534 -25.25 2.49 10.28
CA ARG A 534 -25.03 3.46 9.18
C ARG A 534 -23.56 3.88 9.02
N VAL A 535 -22.64 2.91 9.13
CA VAL A 535 -21.23 3.13 8.76
C VAL A 535 -21.14 3.58 7.30
N ALA A 536 -20.57 4.76 7.07
CA ALA A 536 -20.47 5.40 5.76
C ALA A 536 -19.02 5.44 5.21
N LEU A 537 -18.04 5.15 6.06
CA LEU A 537 -16.68 4.73 5.67
C LEU A 537 -16.38 3.42 6.41
N GLN A 538 -16.16 2.33 5.67
CA GLN A 538 -15.65 1.07 6.23
C GLN A 538 -14.49 0.61 5.37
N ASN A 539 -13.29 0.59 5.95
CA ASN A 539 -12.10 0.03 5.34
C ASN A 539 -11.81 -1.38 5.89
N LEU A 540 -11.52 -2.34 5.01
CA LEU A 540 -11.18 -3.71 5.42
C LEU A 540 -9.67 -3.93 5.43
N TYR A 541 -9.13 -4.20 6.63
CA TYR A 541 -7.72 -4.47 6.86
C TYR A 541 -7.49 -6.00 6.99
N MET A 542 -6.96 -6.71 5.99
CA MET A 542 -6.56 -6.31 4.62
C MET A 542 -7.60 -6.75 3.57
N ILE A 543 -7.68 -6.05 2.44
CA ILE A 543 -8.34 -6.58 1.22
C ILE A 543 -7.35 -7.36 0.35
N PHE A 544 -6.09 -6.91 0.29
CA PHE A 544 -4.95 -7.61 -0.27
C PHE A 544 -3.70 -7.27 0.55
N GLY A 545 -3.12 -8.24 1.26
CA GLY A 545 -1.96 -8.00 2.11
C GLY A 545 -0.61 -8.01 1.37
N GLY A 546 -0.36 -9.01 0.52
CA GLY A 546 0.90 -9.15 -0.22
C GLY A 546 2.00 -9.88 0.58
N THR A 547 3.26 -9.49 0.38
CA THR A 547 4.45 -10.22 0.89
C THR A 547 5.35 -9.32 1.73
N ASN A 548 5.81 -9.81 2.89
CA ASN A 548 6.91 -9.26 3.68
C ASN A 548 8.28 -9.63 3.06
N TRP A 549 8.50 -9.24 1.80
CA TRP A 549 9.77 -9.46 1.10
C TRP A 549 10.88 -8.61 1.73
N GLY A 550 12.15 -8.89 1.41
CA GLY A 550 13.27 -8.02 1.75
C GLY A 550 13.43 -7.72 3.25
N ASN A 551 13.07 -8.66 4.14
CA ASN A 551 13.06 -8.48 5.60
C ASN A 551 12.19 -7.31 6.11
N LEU A 552 11.19 -6.84 5.36
CA LEU A 552 10.37 -5.68 5.77
C LEU A 552 9.37 -5.97 6.92
N GLY A 553 9.10 -7.25 7.22
CA GLY A 553 8.19 -7.65 8.29
C GLY A 553 8.73 -7.44 9.71
N HIS A 554 7.83 -7.28 10.68
CA HIS A 554 8.18 -7.35 12.11
C HIS A 554 8.48 -8.81 12.54
N PRO A 555 9.10 -9.04 13.71
CA PRO A 555 9.37 -10.41 14.17
C PRO A 555 8.14 -11.26 14.46
N GLY A 556 6.98 -10.66 14.74
CA GLY A 556 5.75 -11.38 15.08
C GLY A 556 5.19 -12.22 13.92
N GLY A 557 5.56 -11.91 12.68
CA GLY A 557 5.09 -12.55 11.46
C GLY A 557 6.22 -13.05 10.56
N TYR A 558 5.86 -13.80 9.52
CA TYR A 558 6.79 -14.39 8.55
C TYR A 558 6.68 -13.75 7.16
N THR A 559 7.28 -14.36 6.12
CA THR A 559 7.40 -13.73 4.79
C THR A 559 6.05 -13.51 4.09
N SER A 560 5.07 -14.40 4.27
CA SER A 560 3.72 -14.16 3.76
C SER A 560 3.04 -13.06 4.58
N TYR A 561 2.35 -12.15 3.90
CA TYR A 561 1.36 -11.27 4.51
C TYR A 561 0.00 -11.46 3.82
N ASP A 562 -0.35 -12.70 3.45
CA ASP A 562 -1.67 -13.03 2.90
C ASP A 562 -2.81 -12.71 3.89
N VAL A 563 -2.56 -12.88 5.19
CA VAL A 563 -3.46 -12.66 6.35
C VAL A 563 -4.88 -13.22 6.19
N GLY A 564 -5.12 -14.17 5.30
CA GLY A 564 -6.48 -14.65 5.02
C GLY A 564 -7.38 -13.60 4.34
N ALA A 565 -6.80 -12.58 3.70
CA ALA A 565 -7.50 -11.50 3.00
C ALA A 565 -8.41 -12.02 1.87
N ALA A 566 -9.32 -11.15 1.38
CA ALA A 566 -10.26 -11.50 0.33
C ALA A 566 -9.57 -11.78 -1.02
N ILE A 567 -8.54 -10.99 -1.34
CA ILE A 567 -7.61 -11.24 -2.45
C ILE A 567 -6.37 -11.90 -1.84
N MET A 568 -5.99 -13.07 -2.35
CA MET A 568 -4.83 -13.83 -1.86
C MET A 568 -3.51 -13.11 -2.17
N GLU A 569 -2.43 -13.44 -1.45
CA GLU A 569 -1.07 -12.90 -1.69
C GLU A 569 -0.59 -13.09 -3.15
N ASP A 570 -0.96 -14.21 -3.78
CA ASP A 570 -0.67 -14.48 -5.20
C ASP A 570 -1.61 -13.73 -6.19
N ARG A 571 -2.48 -12.88 -5.65
CA ARG A 571 -3.56 -12.07 -6.24
C ARG A 571 -4.79 -12.85 -6.70
N GLN A 572 -4.95 -14.13 -6.36
CA GLN A 572 -6.18 -14.87 -6.70
C GLN A 572 -7.41 -14.40 -5.91
N VAL A 573 -8.59 -14.47 -6.57
CA VAL A 573 -9.91 -14.12 -5.99
C VAL A 573 -10.81 -15.36 -5.81
N ILE A 574 -10.21 -16.52 -5.48
CA ILE A 574 -10.94 -17.80 -5.35
C ILE A 574 -11.62 -18.02 -3.99
N ARG A 575 -11.31 -17.21 -2.97
CA ARG A 575 -11.89 -17.35 -1.62
C ARG A 575 -13.36 -16.90 -1.64
N GLU A 576 -14.27 -17.71 -1.08
CA GLU A 576 -15.72 -17.42 -1.09
C GLU A 576 -16.05 -16.04 -0.50
N LYS A 577 -15.26 -15.59 0.50
CA LYS A 577 -15.35 -14.27 1.12
C LYS A 577 -15.34 -13.10 0.10
N TYR A 578 -14.49 -13.17 -0.93
CA TYR A 578 -14.47 -12.18 -2.02
C TYR A 578 -15.84 -12.07 -2.75
N SER A 579 -16.57 -13.18 -2.84
CA SER A 579 -17.88 -13.21 -3.49
C SER A 579 -19.03 -12.77 -2.56
N GLU A 580 -18.99 -13.07 -1.26
CA GLU A 580 -19.93 -12.54 -0.25
C GLU A 580 -19.75 -11.02 -0.09
N LEU A 581 -18.50 -10.52 -0.03
CA LEU A 581 -18.20 -9.08 -0.09
C LEU A 581 -18.84 -8.39 -1.28
N LYS A 582 -18.77 -9.01 -2.47
CA LYS A 582 -19.38 -8.45 -3.69
C LYS A 582 -20.90 -8.36 -3.57
N LEU A 583 -21.56 -9.31 -2.90
CA LEU A 583 -23.01 -9.23 -2.66
C LEU A 583 -23.37 -8.01 -1.78
N GLN A 584 -22.61 -7.80 -0.71
CA GLN A 584 -22.84 -6.71 0.23
C GLN A 584 -22.54 -5.32 -0.37
N ALA A 585 -21.43 -5.20 -1.12
CA ALA A 585 -21.08 -3.96 -1.79
C ALA A 585 -22.07 -3.63 -2.93
N GLY A 586 -22.46 -4.64 -3.73
CA GLY A 586 -23.50 -4.48 -4.77
C GLY A 586 -24.83 -4.00 -4.21
N PHE A 587 -25.21 -4.48 -3.01
CA PHE A 587 -26.41 -4.06 -2.29
C PHE A 587 -26.32 -2.57 -1.90
N LEU A 588 -25.27 -2.20 -1.17
CA LEU A 588 -25.14 -0.85 -0.61
C LEU A 588 -24.98 0.21 -1.71
N GLN A 589 -24.18 -0.06 -2.76
CA GLN A 589 -24.04 0.83 -3.92
C GLN A 589 -25.33 0.96 -4.76
N ALA A 590 -26.30 0.06 -4.59
CA ALA A 590 -27.64 0.17 -5.20
C ALA A 590 -28.68 0.85 -4.28
N SER A 591 -28.31 1.19 -3.04
CA SER A 591 -29.22 1.57 -1.96
C SER A 591 -28.94 2.99 -1.42
N PRO A 592 -29.07 4.07 -2.21
CA PRO A 592 -28.71 5.43 -1.75
C PRO A 592 -29.51 5.92 -0.53
N ALA A 593 -30.68 5.33 -0.27
CA ALA A 593 -31.46 5.57 0.95
C ALA A 593 -30.75 5.12 2.26
N TYR A 594 -29.73 4.26 2.16
CA TYR A 594 -28.90 3.81 3.30
C TYR A 594 -28.18 4.98 3.98
N LEU A 595 -27.44 5.79 3.21
CA LEU A 595 -26.63 6.89 3.77
C LEU A 595 -27.48 7.95 4.49
N ILE A 596 -28.69 8.23 4.00
CA ILE A 596 -29.59 9.23 4.57
C ILE A 596 -30.57 8.68 5.63
N SER A 597 -30.40 7.43 6.05
CA SER A 597 -31.27 6.79 7.03
C SER A 597 -30.89 7.13 8.48
N GLN A 598 -31.77 6.82 9.42
CA GLN A 598 -31.51 6.90 10.85
C GLN A 598 -31.55 5.48 11.46
N PRO A 599 -30.48 5.01 12.11
CA PRO A 599 -30.51 3.80 12.93
C PRO A 599 -31.44 3.96 14.14
N ASP A 600 -32.26 2.94 14.38
CA ASP A 600 -32.82 2.64 15.71
C ASP A 600 -31.80 1.79 16.51
N ASN A 601 -31.93 1.76 17.83
CA ASN A 601 -31.21 0.78 18.66
C ASN A 601 -31.65 -0.66 18.34
N GLY A 602 -30.72 -1.62 18.45
CA GLY A 602 -31.00 -3.03 18.21
C GLY A 602 -32.06 -3.60 19.16
N THR A 603 -33.11 -4.19 18.60
CA THR A 603 -34.27 -4.73 19.34
C THR A 603 -34.36 -6.25 19.28
N TYR A 604 -35.04 -6.86 20.26
CA TYR A 604 -35.24 -8.32 20.35
C TYR A 604 -36.73 -8.62 20.44
N GLY A 605 -37.26 -9.49 19.57
CA GLY A 605 -38.68 -9.86 19.55
C GLY A 605 -39.67 -8.73 19.25
N VAL A 606 -39.22 -7.61 18.65
CA VAL A 606 -40.07 -6.47 18.24
C VAL A 606 -40.51 -6.61 16.78
N TYR A 607 -39.54 -6.65 15.85
CA TYR A 607 -39.80 -6.79 14.42
C TYR A 607 -39.88 -8.25 13.95
N THR A 608 -39.38 -9.20 14.76
CA THR A 608 -39.53 -10.65 14.53
C THR A 608 -40.33 -11.28 15.66
N ASN A 609 -40.96 -12.42 15.41
CA ASN A 609 -41.61 -13.24 16.45
C ASN A 609 -40.63 -14.00 17.38
N SER A 610 -39.32 -13.75 17.30
CA SER A 610 -38.28 -14.45 18.06
C SER A 610 -37.44 -13.50 18.89
N THR A 611 -37.40 -13.73 20.21
CA THR A 611 -36.49 -13.02 21.13
C THR A 611 -35.03 -13.50 21.05
N MET A 612 -34.75 -14.56 20.28
CA MET A 612 -33.39 -15.04 20.02
C MET A 612 -32.74 -14.34 18.80
N LEU A 613 -33.50 -13.54 18.06
CA LEU A 613 -33.01 -12.69 16.97
C LEU A 613 -32.92 -11.24 17.45
N ALA A 614 -31.83 -10.58 17.10
CA ALA A 614 -31.72 -9.13 17.17
C ALA A 614 -32.13 -8.52 15.83
N THR A 615 -32.73 -7.33 15.85
CA THR A 615 -33.08 -6.57 14.66
C THR A 615 -32.82 -5.09 14.87
N THR A 616 -31.90 -4.55 14.07
CA THR A 616 -31.62 -3.12 13.97
C THR A 616 -32.34 -2.58 12.74
N ARG A 617 -33.22 -1.59 12.91
CA ARG A 617 -33.90 -0.92 11.80
C ARG A 617 -33.14 0.35 11.44
N LEU A 618 -32.91 0.58 10.15
CA LEU A 618 -32.51 1.89 9.63
C LEU A 618 -33.68 2.45 8.82
N HIS A 619 -34.09 3.70 9.08
CA HIS A 619 -35.31 4.24 8.48
C HIS A 619 -35.10 5.61 7.84
N THR A 620 -35.83 5.85 6.75
CA THR A 620 -36.01 7.18 6.14
C THR A 620 -37.50 7.56 6.19
N ASN A 621 -37.88 8.66 5.53
CA ASN A 621 -39.30 9.01 5.34
C ASN A 621 -40.08 8.02 4.44
N THR A 622 -39.40 7.10 3.74
CA THR A 622 -40.02 6.09 2.87
C THR A 622 -39.42 4.70 3.11
N THR A 623 -38.18 4.50 2.68
CA THR A 623 -37.48 3.21 2.72
C THR A 623 -37.00 2.88 4.12
N ASN A 624 -37.20 1.63 4.52
CA ASN A 624 -36.73 1.05 5.79
C ASN A 624 -35.89 -0.21 5.49
N PHE A 625 -34.82 -0.39 6.26
CA PHE A 625 -33.95 -1.56 6.23
C PHE A 625 -34.00 -2.25 7.60
N TYR A 626 -33.99 -3.58 7.62
CA TYR A 626 -34.03 -4.38 8.85
C TYR A 626 -32.89 -5.39 8.84
N MET A 627 -31.82 -5.09 9.60
CA MET A 627 -30.67 -5.97 9.79
C MET A 627 -31.02 -7.05 10.82
N VAL A 628 -31.32 -8.27 10.37
CA VAL A 628 -31.74 -9.40 11.24
C VAL A 628 -30.58 -10.38 11.41
N ARG A 629 -30.14 -10.57 12.66
CA ARG A 629 -29.07 -11.52 13.04
C ARG A 629 -29.47 -12.36 14.25
N HIS A 630 -28.71 -13.42 14.53
CA HIS A 630 -28.75 -14.06 15.85
C HIS A 630 -28.39 -13.04 16.96
N GLY A 631 -29.08 -13.14 18.10
CA GLY A 631 -28.85 -12.25 19.24
C GLY A 631 -27.44 -12.36 19.82
N GLU A 632 -26.95 -13.60 19.92
CA GLU A 632 -25.58 -14.00 20.19
C GLU A 632 -24.81 -14.09 18.86
N LEU A 633 -23.69 -13.35 18.72
CA LEU A 633 -22.96 -13.26 17.44
C LEU A 633 -22.29 -14.57 17.01
N GLY A 634 -21.84 -15.40 17.97
CA GLY A 634 -21.18 -16.68 17.69
C GLY A 634 -22.10 -17.84 17.28
N ALA A 635 -23.43 -17.65 17.35
CA ALA A 635 -24.43 -18.70 17.28
C ALA A 635 -24.40 -19.52 15.98
N ASN A 636 -24.40 -20.85 16.12
CA ASN A 636 -24.30 -21.81 15.01
C ASN A 636 -25.54 -22.74 14.91
N HIS A 637 -26.72 -22.23 15.29
CA HIS A 637 -28.00 -22.94 15.19
C HIS A 637 -28.91 -22.28 14.14
N THR A 638 -30.03 -22.92 13.76
CA THR A 638 -31.02 -22.31 12.85
C THR A 638 -32.23 -21.82 13.63
N ILE A 639 -32.75 -20.64 13.28
CA ILE A 639 -34.01 -20.09 13.79
C ILE A 639 -35.02 -20.00 12.64
N GLN A 640 -36.26 -20.39 12.90
CA GLN A 640 -37.43 -20.12 12.05
C GLN A 640 -38.17 -18.91 12.65
N TYR A 641 -38.56 -17.94 11.83
CA TYR A 641 -39.19 -16.69 12.27
C TYR A 641 -40.19 -16.12 11.26
N THR A 642 -40.98 -15.15 11.71
CA THR A 642 -41.80 -14.27 10.87
C THR A 642 -41.50 -12.83 11.22
N LEU A 643 -41.67 -11.92 10.26
CA LEU A 643 -41.54 -10.47 10.46
C LEU A 643 -42.91 -9.83 10.67
N GLN A 644 -42.99 -8.79 11.49
CA GLN A 644 -44.16 -7.93 11.62
C GLN A 644 -43.74 -6.48 11.39
N LEU A 645 -44.04 -5.94 10.19
CA LEU A 645 -43.49 -4.67 9.71
C LEU A 645 -44.61 -3.73 9.26
N SER A 646 -44.43 -2.43 9.50
CA SER A 646 -45.25 -1.36 8.91
C SER A 646 -44.74 -1.03 7.50
N THR A 647 -45.67 -0.90 6.55
CA THR A 647 -45.39 -0.62 5.13
C THR A 647 -46.36 0.41 4.55
N SER A 648 -46.13 0.88 3.32
CA SER A 648 -47.03 1.75 2.55
C SER A 648 -48.45 1.19 2.34
N ILE A 649 -48.65 -0.12 2.49
CA ILE A 649 -49.98 -0.76 2.46
C ILE A 649 -50.55 -1.10 3.85
N GLY A 650 -49.88 -0.66 4.93
CA GLY A 650 -50.23 -0.91 6.33
C GLY A 650 -49.30 -1.91 7.03
N ASP A 651 -49.68 -2.30 8.26
CA ASP A 651 -48.96 -3.30 9.05
C ASP A 651 -49.23 -4.71 8.52
N ILE A 652 -48.17 -5.46 8.23
CA ILE A 652 -48.27 -6.81 7.67
C ILE A 652 -47.41 -7.81 8.44
N ASN A 653 -47.81 -9.08 8.39
CA ASN A 653 -47.00 -10.21 8.85
C ASN A 653 -46.42 -10.92 7.61
N ILE A 654 -45.12 -11.20 7.62
CA ILE A 654 -44.39 -11.79 6.49
C ILE A 654 -43.76 -13.12 6.95
N PRO A 655 -43.96 -14.24 6.23
CA PRO A 655 -44.58 -14.35 4.90
C PRO A 655 -46.12 -14.27 4.89
N GLN A 656 -46.69 -13.42 4.02
CA GLN A 656 -48.13 -13.27 3.83
C GLN A 656 -48.78 -14.52 3.19
N LEU A 657 -48.05 -15.29 2.39
CA LEU A 657 -48.57 -16.52 1.78
C LEU A 657 -48.39 -17.76 2.69
N GLY A 658 -47.95 -17.56 3.93
CA GLY A 658 -47.75 -18.60 4.95
C GLY A 658 -46.34 -19.18 4.96
N GLY A 659 -46.07 -20.07 5.91
CA GLY A 659 -44.73 -20.61 6.15
C GLY A 659 -43.94 -19.80 7.18
N SER A 660 -42.62 -19.76 7.04
CA SER A 660 -41.70 -19.00 7.92
C SER A 660 -40.42 -18.69 7.16
N LEU A 661 -39.73 -17.62 7.56
CA LEU A 661 -38.37 -17.31 7.15
C LEU A 661 -37.39 -18.11 8.02
N SER A 662 -36.20 -18.39 7.51
CA SER A 662 -35.11 -18.99 8.28
C SER A 662 -33.89 -18.09 8.35
N LEU A 663 -33.15 -18.21 9.46
CA LEU A 663 -31.79 -17.70 9.60
C LEU A 663 -30.92 -18.90 9.99
N HIS A 664 -29.88 -19.15 9.20
CA HIS A 664 -29.06 -20.36 9.32
C HIS A 664 -27.66 -20.04 9.86
N ARG A 665 -27.38 -20.47 11.09
CA ARG A 665 -26.05 -20.41 11.71
C ARG A 665 -25.56 -18.96 11.81
N ARG A 666 -24.25 -18.75 11.63
CA ARG A 666 -23.60 -17.45 11.55
C ARG A 666 -24.00 -16.75 10.26
N ASP A 667 -25.16 -16.11 10.27
CA ASP A 667 -25.67 -15.32 9.16
C ASP A 667 -26.47 -14.11 9.67
N SER A 668 -26.55 -13.08 8.82
CA SER A 668 -27.42 -11.92 8.98
C SER A 668 -28.06 -11.58 7.64
N LYS A 669 -29.27 -11.02 7.68
CA LYS A 669 -30.11 -10.74 6.51
C LYS A 669 -30.54 -9.28 6.52
N ILE A 670 -30.41 -8.60 5.38
CA ILE A 670 -30.91 -7.24 5.19
C ILE A 670 -32.26 -7.30 4.48
N HIS A 671 -33.35 -7.25 5.26
CA HIS A 671 -34.69 -7.14 4.70
C HIS A 671 -35.00 -5.68 4.36
N VAL A 672 -35.69 -5.45 3.25
CA VAL A 672 -36.04 -4.10 2.79
C VAL A 672 -37.55 -3.91 2.77
N VAL A 673 -37.99 -2.68 3.09
CA VAL A 673 -39.39 -2.25 3.08
C VAL A 673 -39.48 -0.89 2.40
N ASP A 674 -40.50 -0.74 1.55
CA ASP A 674 -40.77 0.46 0.74
C ASP A 674 -39.51 1.02 0.04
N TYR A 675 -38.81 0.11 -0.64
CA TYR A 675 -37.51 0.33 -1.25
C TYR A 675 -37.65 0.69 -2.73
N ASP A 676 -36.96 1.75 -3.20
CA ASP A 676 -37.08 2.16 -4.59
C ASP A 676 -36.21 1.32 -5.54
N VAL A 677 -36.87 0.69 -6.52
CA VAL A 677 -36.24 -0.05 -7.62
C VAL A 677 -36.39 0.75 -8.92
N GLY A 678 -35.85 1.98 -8.92
CA GLY A 678 -35.81 2.86 -10.09
C GLY A 678 -37.13 3.53 -10.44
N GLY A 679 -37.92 3.94 -9.44
CA GLY A 679 -39.29 4.44 -9.57
C GLY A 679 -40.38 3.38 -9.33
N ILE A 680 -40.01 2.22 -8.78
CA ILE A 680 -40.93 1.12 -8.46
C ILE A 680 -40.77 0.77 -7.00
N ASN A 681 -41.83 0.93 -6.22
CA ASN A 681 -41.82 0.63 -4.80
C ASN A 681 -41.84 -0.89 -4.54
N LEU A 682 -40.70 -1.45 -4.11
CA LEU A 682 -40.63 -2.78 -3.54
C LEU A 682 -41.13 -2.70 -2.10
N ILE A 683 -42.43 -2.96 -1.92
CA ILE A 683 -43.17 -2.81 -0.66
C ILE A 683 -42.47 -3.58 0.47
N TYR A 684 -42.00 -4.79 0.15
CA TYR A 684 -40.95 -5.47 0.92
C TYR A 684 -40.23 -6.52 0.08
N SER A 685 -39.04 -6.92 0.54
CA SER A 685 -38.40 -8.20 0.20
C SER A 685 -37.72 -8.77 1.44
N THR A 686 -37.91 -10.08 1.66
CA THR A 686 -37.13 -10.84 2.66
C THR A 686 -35.95 -11.60 2.06
N ALA A 687 -35.86 -11.64 0.73
CA ALA A 687 -34.63 -12.01 0.03
C ALA A 687 -33.73 -10.77 -0.04
N GLU A 688 -32.42 -10.96 0.16
CA GLU A 688 -31.46 -9.86 0.11
C GLU A 688 -31.35 -9.33 -1.32
N VAL A 689 -31.34 -8.00 -1.50
CA VAL A 689 -31.13 -7.37 -2.80
C VAL A 689 -29.63 -7.44 -3.12
N PHE A 690 -29.21 -8.14 -4.18
CA PHE A 690 -27.82 -8.03 -4.65
C PHE A 690 -27.61 -6.70 -5.36
N SER A 691 -28.49 -6.34 -6.31
CA SER A 691 -28.43 -5.04 -6.98
C SER A 691 -29.67 -4.82 -7.83
N TRP A 692 -29.84 -3.61 -8.35
CA TRP A 692 -30.78 -3.31 -9.43
C TRP A 692 -30.21 -2.25 -10.38
N LYS A 693 -30.59 -2.33 -11.66
CA LYS A 693 -30.24 -1.35 -12.71
C LYS A 693 -31.36 -1.24 -13.74
N LYS A 694 -31.37 -0.18 -14.55
CA LYS A 694 -32.32 -0.03 -15.66
C LYS A 694 -31.79 -0.63 -16.97
N ALA A 695 -32.66 -1.38 -17.64
CA ALA A 695 -32.51 -1.84 -19.01
C ALA A 695 -33.49 -1.06 -19.90
N GLY A 696 -33.05 0.09 -20.41
CA GLY A 696 -33.95 1.09 -20.99
C GLY A 696 -34.95 1.60 -19.95
N ASN A 697 -36.25 1.42 -20.21
CA ASN A 697 -37.31 1.79 -19.27
C ASN A 697 -37.58 0.74 -18.17
N LYS A 698 -37.13 -0.51 -18.35
CA LYS A 698 -37.41 -1.63 -17.45
C LYS A 698 -36.40 -1.66 -16.31
N SER A 699 -36.86 -1.68 -15.06
CA SER A 699 -35.99 -2.00 -13.93
C SER A 699 -35.68 -3.50 -13.90
N VAL A 700 -34.44 -3.87 -13.64
CA VAL A 700 -34.01 -5.26 -13.44
C VAL A 700 -33.44 -5.37 -12.03
N LEU A 701 -34.05 -6.23 -11.21
CA LEU A 701 -33.76 -6.44 -9.80
C LEU A 701 -33.19 -7.86 -9.59
N ILE A 702 -32.12 -7.98 -8.80
CA ILE A 702 -31.55 -9.28 -8.42
C ILE A 702 -31.76 -9.49 -6.92
N LEU A 703 -32.52 -10.52 -6.56
CA LEU A 703 -32.76 -10.97 -5.19
C LEU A 703 -32.09 -12.32 -4.94
N TYR A 704 -31.56 -12.54 -3.74
CA TYR A 704 -30.96 -13.82 -3.37
C TYR A 704 -31.25 -14.29 -1.93
N GLY A 705 -31.00 -15.58 -1.69
CA GLY A 705 -31.05 -16.21 -0.37
C GLY A 705 -30.09 -17.40 -0.23
N GLY A 706 -29.98 -17.96 0.98
CA GLY A 706 -29.31 -19.25 1.24
C GLY A 706 -30.14 -20.45 0.80
N GLU A 707 -29.51 -21.57 0.44
CA GLU A 707 -30.22 -22.79 0.04
C GLU A 707 -31.17 -23.29 1.16
N GLY A 708 -32.41 -23.60 0.80
CA GLY A 708 -33.44 -24.05 1.75
C GLY A 708 -34.16 -22.93 2.50
N GLU A 709 -33.72 -21.67 2.38
CA GLU A 709 -34.47 -20.52 2.88
C GLU A 709 -35.81 -20.37 2.13
N THR A 710 -36.82 -19.80 2.79
CA THR A 710 -38.08 -19.39 2.16
C THR A 710 -38.16 -17.88 2.20
N HIS A 711 -38.44 -17.27 1.05
CA HIS A 711 -38.46 -15.82 0.90
C HIS A 711 -39.70 -15.34 0.18
N GLU A 712 -40.05 -14.09 0.45
CA GLU A 712 -41.21 -13.44 -0.12
C GLU A 712 -40.91 -11.97 -0.43
N PHE A 713 -41.43 -11.47 -1.54
CA PHE A 713 -41.39 -10.06 -1.89
C PHE A 713 -42.75 -9.59 -2.43
N ALA A 714 -43.02 -8.29 -2.31
CA ALA A 714 -44.26 -7.69 -2.78
C ALA A 714 -44.05 -6.40 -3.57
N VAL A 715 -44.83 -6.24 -4.62
CA VAL A 715 -44.86 -5.08 -5.51
C VAL A 715 -46.29 -4.53 -5.61
N PRO A 716 -46.51 -3.29 -6.09
CA PRO A 716 -47.85 -2.71 -6.16
C PRO A 716 -48.77 -3.55 -7.03
N SER A 717 -50.06 -3.65 -6.68
CA SER A 717 -51.05 -4.47 -7.38
C SER A 717 -51.30 -4.08 -8.85
N THR A 718 -50.79 -2.92 -9.29
CA THR A 718 -50.70 -2.53 -10.71
C THR A 718 -49.68 -3.33 -11.51
N LEU A 719 -48.72 -4.00 -10.86
CA LEU A 719 -47.77 -4.92 -11.47
C LEU A 719 -48.26 -6.36 -11.28
N SER A 720 -48.85 -6.93 -12.32
CA SER A 720 -49.18 -8.36 -12.41
C SER A 720 -48.10 -9.10 -13.21
N PRO A 721 -47.71 -10.34 -12.84
CA PRO A 721 -46.68 -11.08 -13.58
C PRO A 721 -47.16 -11.45 -14.98
N SER A 722 -46.39 -11.08 -16.01
CA SER A 722 -46.67 -11.38 -17.42
C SER A 722 -46.03 -12.68 -17.88
N ALA A 723 -44.90 -13.07 -17.27
CA ALA A 723 -44.21 -14.34 -17.53
C ALA A 723 -43.37 -14.75 -16.31
N VAL A 724 -43.07 -16.05 -16.22
CA VAL A 724 -42.20 -16.64 -15.19
C VAL A 724 -41.23 -17.61 -15.87
N GLU A 725 -39.95 -17.52 -15.49
CA GLU A 725 -38.92 -18.52 -15.79
C GLU A 725 -38.69 -19.37 -14.53
N GLY A 726 -38.68 -20.70 -14.69
CA GLY A 726 -38.64 -21.65 -13.57
C GLY A 726 -40.01 -22.01 -13.00
N ASP A 727 -40.02 -22.78 -11.92
CA ASP A 727 -41.22 -23.31 -11.26
C ASP A 727 -41.24 -23.00 -9.74
N GLY A 728 -42.21 -23.54 -9.01
CA GLY A 728 -42.21 -23.48 -7.53
C GLY A 728 -42.53 -22.11 -6.91
N LEU A 729 -42.92 -21.11 -7.70
CA LEU A 729 -43.39 -19.82 -7.18
C LEU A 729 -44.86 -19.91 -6.71
N LEU A 730 -45.15 -19.35 -5.53
CA LEU A 730 -46.51 -19.02 -5.10
C LEU A 730 -46.75 -17.54 -5.38
N ILE A 731 -47.84 -17.23 -6.08
CA ILE A 731 -48.16 -15.86 -6.54
C ILE A 731 -49.60 -15.52 -6.13
N ASN A 732 -49.79 -14.35 -5.52
CA ASN A 732 -51.10 -13.84 -5.15
C ASN A 732 -51.18 -12.33 -5.42
N SER A 733 -52.18 -11.89 -6.19
CA SER A 733 -52.44 -10.48 -6.48
C SER A 733 -53.75 -10.05 -5.83
N SER A 734 -53.66 -9.19 -4.81
CA SER A 734 -54.81 -8.66 -4.08
C SER A 734 -54.63 -7.16 -3.78
N THR A 735 -54.25 -6.78 -2.55
CA THR A 735 -53.86 -5.39 -2.21
C THR A 735 -52.53 -5.01 -2.85
N SER A 736 -51.59 -5.96 -2.83
CA SER A 736 -50.30 -5.98 -3.54
C SER A 736 -50.21 -7.26 -4.38
N THR A 737 -49.22 -7.34 -5.26
CA THR A 737 -48.80 -8.61 -5.87
C THR A 737 -47.64 -9.18 -5.06
N VAL A 738 -47.88 -10.31 -4.40
CA VAL A 738 -46.94 -11.02 -3.53
C VAL A 738 -46.43 -12.26 -4.25
N ILE A 739 -45.12 -12.48 -4.20
CA ILE A 739 -44.46 -13.68 -4.73
C ILE A 739 -43.63 -14.31 -3.61
N GLN A 740 -43.91 -15.57 -3.31
CA GLN A 740 -43.14 -16.40 -2.36
C GLN A 740 -42.44 -17.54 -3.11
N TRP A 741 -41.23 -17.90 -2.67
CA TRP A 741 -40.47 -19.02 -3.21
C TRP A 741 -39.58 -19.66 -2.15
N SER A 742 -39.21 -20.92 -2.38
CA SER A 742 -38.15 -21.62 -1.63
C SER A 742 -36.87 -21.60 -2.45
N VAL A 743 -35.77 -21.21 -1.82
CA VAL A 743 -34.46 -21.05 -2.45
C VAL A 743 -33.85 -22.43 -2.73
N GLN A 744 -33.49 -22.65 -3.98
CA GLN A 744 -32.89 -23.89 -4.49
C GLN A 744 -31.74 -23.55 -5.44
N PRO A 745 -30.86 -24.50 -5.79
CA PRO A 745 -29.81 -24.35 -6.81
C PRO A 745 -30.31 -24.17 -8.26
N SER A 746 -31.23 -23.24 -8.48
CA SER A 746 -31.82 -22.90 -9.78
C SER A 746 -32.45 -21.50 -9.78
N ARG A 747 -31.95 -20.61 -10.65
CA ARG A 747 -32.57 -19.32 -10.96
C ARG A 747 -34.04 -19.44 -11.33
N ARG A 748 -34.85 -18.53 -10.79
CA ARG A 748 -36.17 -18.15 -11.33
C ARG A 748 -36.15 -16.69 -11.77
N VAL A 749 -37.04 -16.31 -12.70
CA VAL A 749 -37.20 -14.90 -13.13
C VAL A 749 -38.68 -14.56 -13.23
N VAL A 750 -39.09 -13.42 -12.69
CA VAL A 750 -40.48 -12.92 -12.75
C VAL A 750 -40.52 -11.63 -13.57
N HIS A 751 -41.34 -11.63 -14.63
CA HIS A 751 -41.49 -10.50 -15.54
C HIS A 751 -42.82 -9.78 -15.28
N PHE A 752 -42.82 -8.44 -15.28
CA PHE A 752 -43.99 -7.59 -15.09
C PHE A 752 -44.17 -6.65 -16.29
N GLY A 753 -44.19 -7.23 -17.50
CA GLY A 753 -44.10 -6.51 -18.76
C GLY A 753 -42.80 -5.71 -18.87
N ASP A 754 -42.86 -4.55 -19.53
CA ASP A 754 -41.71 -3.68 -19.76
C ASP A 754 -41.31 -2.80 -18.54
N GLN A 755 -41.88 -3.06 -17.36
CA GLN A 755 -41.65 -2.23 -16.15
C GLN A 755 -40.62 -2.84 -15.20
N LEU A 756 -40.74 -4.13 -14.88
CA LEU A 756 -39.86 -4.81 -13.90
C LEU A 756 -39.55 -6.25 -14.34
N GLU A 757 -38.29 -6.66 -14.16
CA GLU A 757 -37.83 -8.04 -14.20
C GLU A 757 -37.11 -8.36 -12.89
N VAL A 758 -37.50 -9.44 -12.20
CA VAL A 758 -36.92 -9.84 -10.90
C VAL A 758 -36.27 -11.20 -11.03
N HIS A 759 -34.95 -11.27 -10.86
CA HIS A 759 -34.18 -12.51 -10.79
C HIS A 759 -34.15 -12.99 -9.33
N LEU A 760 -34.40 -14.29 -9.15
CA LEU A 760 -34.48 -14.97 -7.87
C LEU A 760 -33.40 -16.05 -7.84
N LEU A 761 -32.32 -15.82 -7.08
CA LEU A 761 -31.10 -16.62 -7.07
C LEU A 761 -30.82 -17.27 -5.72
N TRP A 762 -30.16 -18.42 -5.72
CA TRP A 762 -29.42 -18.86 -4.53
C TRP A 762 -28.05 -18.18 -4.49
N ARG A 763 -27.51 -17.97 -3.29
CA ARG A 763 -26.31 -17.17 -3.03
C ARG A 763 -25.12 -17.54 -3.93
N ASN A 764 -24.86 -18.83 -4.10
CA ASN A 764 -23.74 -19.32 -4.91
C ASN A 764 -23.92 -19.09 -6.42
N GLU A 765 -25.14 -18.90 -6.92
CA GLU A 765 -25.35 -18.38 -8.28
C GLU A 765 -25.20 -16.85 -8.32
N ALA A 766 -25.69 -16.12 -7.30
CA ALA A 766 -25.49 -14.67 -7.20
C ALA A 766 -24.01 -14.26 -7.16
N TYR A 767 -23.14 -15.07 -6.54
CA TYR A 767 -21.67 -14.90 -6.59
C TYR A 767 -21.10 -14.78 -8.03
N ASN A 768 -21.77 -15.37 -9.03
CA ASN A 768 -21.35 -15.34 -10.44
C ASN A 768 -21.88 -14.12 -11.23
N TYR A 769 -22.62 -13.23 -10.58
CA TYR A 769 -23.12 -11.99 -11.19
C TYR A 769 -22.16 -10.84 -10.90
N TRP A 770 -22.11 -9.88 -11.83
CA TRP A 770 -21.22 -8.73 -11.80
C TRP A 770 -21.99 -7.47 -12.15
N VAL A 771 -21.76 -6.40 -11.38
CA VAL A 771 -22.26 -5.06 -11.67
C VAL A 771 -21.06 -4.23 -12.11
N LEU A 772 -21.03 -3.77 -13.36
CA LEU A 772 -19.90 -3.03 -13.93
C LEU A 772 -20.36 -1.64 -14.34
N ASP A 773 -19.75 -0.62 -13.74
CA ASP A 773 -20.02 0.77 -14.11
C ASP A 773 -19.37 1.13 -15.46
N LEU A 774 -20.14 1.85 -16.28
CA LEU A 774 -19.69 2.37 -17.56
C LEU A 774 -18.97 3.72 -17.36
N PRO A 775 -17.93 4.05 -18.15
CA PRO A 775 -17.28 5.35 -18.07
C PRO A 775 -18.26 6.51 -18.23
N LEU A 776 -18.16 7.50 -17.33
CA LEU A 776 -18.82 8.80 -17.44
C LEU A 776 -17.79 9.86 -17.89
N PRO A 777 -18.24 11.05 -18.33
CA PRO A 777 -17.35 12.21 -18.47
C PRO A 777 -16.62 12.54 -17.16
N GLY A 778 -15.54 13.32 -17.27
CA GLY A 778 -14.84 13.88 -16.11
C GLY A 778 -15.70 14.88 -15.32
N PRO A 779 -15.44 15.09 -14.02
CA PRO A 779 -14.35 14.47 -13.24
C PRO A 779 -14.66 13.04 -12.77
N ILE A 780 -15.94 12.66 -12.69
CA ILE A 780 -16.40 11.39 -12.10
C ILE A 780 -15.84 10.15 -12.82
N SER A 781 -15.62 10.20 -14.14
CA SER A 781 -14.80 9.23 -14.90
C SER A 781 -15.16 7.75 -14.66
N ARG A 782 -14.45 7.05 -13.75
CA ARG A 782 -14.71 5.66 -13.31
C ARG A 782 -15.06 5.49 -11.81
N HIS A 783 -14.86 6.54 -10.99
CA HIS A 783 -15.10 6.54 -9.55
C HIS A 783 -16.57 6.29 -9.18
N SER A 784 -16.86 5.52 -8.13
CA SER A 784 -18.22 5.35 -7.60
C SER A 784 -18.90 6.70 -7.34
N SER A 785 -20.14 6.84 -7.81
CA SER A 785 -20.96 8.04 -7.64
C SER A 785 -22.45 7.72 -7.82
N PRO A 786 -23.37 8.34 -7.05
CA PRO A 786 -24.82 8.25 -7.26
C PRO A 786 -25.29 8.49 -8.70
N SER A 787 -24.66 9.42 -9.44
CA SER A 787 -24.97 9.66 -10.86
C SER A 787 -24.80 8.43 -11.78
N ARG A 788 -24.13 7.37 -11.31
CA ARG A 788 -24.02 6.07 -12.02
C ARG A 788 -25.24 5.17 -11.94
N ALA A 789 -26.29 5.52 -11.18
CA ALA A 789 -27.42 4.61 -10.93
C ALA A 789 -28.03 3.98 -12.21
N ASN A 790 -28.04 4.71 -13.33
CA ASN A 790 -28.53 4.25 -14.64
C ASN A 790 -27.40 4.01 -15.68
N SER A 791 -26.14 3.88 -15.23
CA SER A 791 -24.95 3.79 -16.08
C SER A 791 -24.04 2.61 -15.69
N SER A 792 -24.65 1.50 -15.30
CA SER A 792 -23.97 0.21 -15.06
C SER A 792 -24.61 -0.89 -15.91
N VAL A 793 -23.89 -1.98 -16.14
CA VAL A 793 -24.42 -3.24 -16.70
C VAL A 793 -24.44 -4.33 -15.62
N ILE A 794 -25.43 -5.22 -15.65
CA ILE A 794 -25.47 -6.44 -14.85
C ILE A 794 -25.22 -7.62 -15.79
N ILE A 795 -24.25 -8.47 -15.45
CA ILE A 795 -23.79 -9.60 -16.27
C ILE A 795 -23.62 -10.84 -15.40
N GLN A 796 -24.19 -11.97 -15.82
CA GLN A 796 -23.82 -13.28 -15.30
C GLN A 796 -22.59 -13.77 -16.08
N ALA A 797 -21.53 -14.17 -15.37
CA ALA A 797 -20.29 -14.68 -15.96
C ALA A 797 -19.62 -15.67 -15.00
N GLY A 798 -18.29 -15.70 -14.95
CA GLY A 798 -17.47 -16.57 -14.11
C GLY A 798 -16.50 -15.78 -13.24
N TYR A 799 -15.24 -16.22 -13.21
CA TYR A 799 -14.19 -15.83 -12.26
C TYR A 799 -14.06 -14.33 -11.94
N LEU A 800 -13.89 -13.45 -12.93
CA LEU A 800 -13.75 -12.01 -12.71
C LEU A 800 -14.12 -11.21 -13.95
N LEU A 801 -14.87 -10.11 -13.79
CA LEU A 801 -14.97 -9.05 -14.79
C LEU A 801 -14.39 -7.76 -14.22
N ARG A 802 -13.53 -7.09 -14.98
CA ARG A 802 -12.73 -5.92 -14.56
C ARG A 802 -13.36 -4.60 -14.99
N THR A 803 -13.77 -4.49 -16.26
CA THR A 803 -14.39 -3.26 -16.80
C THR A 803 -15.43 -3.56 -17.88
N ALA A 804 -16.35 -2.61 -18.07
CA ALA A 804 -17.26 -2.56 -19.20
C ALA A 804 -17.19 -1.20 -19.92
N SER A 805 -17.52 -1.19 -21.22
CA SER A 805 -17.81 0.02 -21.99
C SER A 805 -18.80 -0.30 -23.12
N ILE A 806 -19.58 0.70 -23.56
CA ILE A 806 -20.53 0.55 -24.67
C ILE A 806 -20.13 1.49 -25.80
N THR A 807 -20.22 1.03 -27.04
CA THR A 807 -20.03 1.86 -28.24
C THR A 807 -20.98 1.40 -29.33
N GLY A 808 -21.96 2.24 -29.68
CA GLY A 808 -23.09 1.82 -30.52
C GLY A 808 -23.80 0.61 -29.90
N PRO A 809 -24.13 -0.45 -30.67
CA PRO A 809 -24.78 -1.66 -30.15
C PRO A 809 -23.79 -2.69 -29.56
N THR A 810 -22.51 -2.32 -29.37
CA THR A 810 -21.46 -3.23 -28.88
C THR A 810 -21.15 -2.97 -27.42
N LEU A 811 -21.26 -4.01 -26.59
CA LEU A 811 -20.71 -4.06 -25.24
C LEU A 811 -19.30 -4.64 -25.30
N THR A 812 -18.30 -3.92 -24.80
CA THR A 812 -16.92 -4.39 -24.65
C THR A 812 -16.63 -4.64 -23.18
N LEU A 813 -16.06 -5.81 -22.89
CA LEU A 813 -15.75 -6.30 -21.56
C LEU A 813 -14.27 -6.68 -21.46
N THR A 814 -13.66 -6.39 -20.32
CA THR A 814 -12.36 -6.95 -19.93
C THR A 814 -12.56 -7.80 -18.69
N GLY A 815 -12.02 -9.02 -18.67
CA GLY A 815 -12.18 -9.94 -17.55
C GLY A 815 -11.35 -11.21 -17.71
N ASP A 816 -11.47 -12.09 -16.72
CA ASP A 816 -10.57 -13.23 -16.55
C ASP A 816 -11.36 -14.53 -16.41
N LEU A 817 -10.76 -15.64 -16.86
CA LEU A 817 -11.39 -16.95 -16.94
C LEU A 817 -10.45 -18.03 -16.39
N ASN A 818 -10.92 -18.78 -15.39
CA ASN A 818 -10.32 -20.04 -14.93
C ASN A 818 -11.02 -21.29 -15.55
N ALA A 819 -12.18 -21.09 -16.18
CA ALA A 819 -13.02 -22.13 -16.78
C ALA A 819 -13.82 -21.57 -17.97
N THR A 820 -14.33 -22.44 -18.84
CA THR A 820 -15.23 -22.02 -19.94
C THR A 820 -16.50 -21.49 -19.33
N THR A 821 -16.85 -20.26 -19.69
CA THR A 821 -17.83 -19.44 -18.98
C THR A 821 -18.96 -19.07 -19.91
N GLU A 822 -20.19 -19.38 -19.53
CA GLU A 822 -21.38 -18.83 -20.18
C GLU A 822 -21.60 -17.40 -19.69
N LEU A 823 -21.86 -16.47 -20.60
CA LEU A 823 -22.01 -15.04 -20.32
C LEU A 823 -23.39 -14.56 -20.78
N GLU A 824 -24.22 -14.09 -19.85
CA GLU A 824 -25.56 -13.54 -20.14
C GLU A 824 -25.64 -12.07 -19.71
N ILE A 825 -26.10 -11.20 -20.61
CA ILE A 825 -26.43 -9.81 -20.26
C ILE A 825 -27.78 -9.81 -19.55
N ILE A 826 -27.77 -9.44 -18.27
CA ILE A 826 -28.94 -9.37 -17.40
C ILE A 826 -29.58 -7.98 -17.46
N ALA A 827 -28.76 -6.92 -17.46
CA ALA A 827 -29.21 -5.54 -17.67
C ALA A 827 -28.15 -4.70 -18.38
N ALA A 828 -28.58 -3.82 -19.30
CA ALA A 828 -27.75 -2.78 -19.90
C ALA A 828 -28.61 -1.57 -20.30
N PRO A 829 -28.14 -0.32 -20.14
CA PRO A 829 -28.97 0.87 -20.34
C PRO A 829 -29.40 1.10 -21.80
N SER A 830 -28.65 0.54 -22.75
CA SER A 830 -28.94 0.57 -24.19
C SER A 830 -28.99 -0.85 -24.77
N SER A 831 -29.79 -1.05 -25.82
CA SER A 831 -29.88 -2.34 -26.52
C SER A 831 -28.54 -2.79 -27.10
N ILE A 832 -28.04 -3.94 -26.64
CA ILE A 832 -26.81 -4.57 -27.11
C ILE A 832 -27.16 -5.67 -28.13
N SER A 833 -26.41 -5.74 -29.23
CA SER A 833 -26.51 -6.83 -30.22
C SER A 833 -25.16 -7.50 -30.52
N THR A 834 -24.09 -7.12 -29.82
CA THR A 834 -22.74 -7.66 -30.02
C THR A 834 -21.94 -7.52 -28.73
N ILE A 835 -21.19 -8.58 -28.38
CA ILE A 835 -20.31 -8.61 -27.21
C ILE A 835 -18.87 -8.77 -27.68
N ARG A 836 -17.95 -7.97 -27.12
CA ARG A 836 -16.50 -8.21 -27.19
C ARG A 836 -15.99 -8.52 -25.79
N PHE A 837 -15.20 -9.59 -25.65
CA PHE A 837 -14.52 -9.96 -24.42
C PHE A 837 -13.01 -10.01 -24.69
N ASN A 838 -12.22 -9.28 -23.91
CA ASN A 838 -10.76 -9.16 -24.06
C ASN A 838 -10.37 -8.86 -25.53
N ASN A 839 -11.02 -7.85 -26.11
CA ASN A 839 -10.92 -7.43 -27.51
C ASN A 839 -11.36 -8.45 -28.58
N GLN A 840 -11.75 -9.69 -28.22
CA GLN A 840 -12.30 -10.69 -29.15
C GLN A 840 -13.83 -10.56 -29.24
N GLN A 841 -14.38 -10.44 -30.46
CA GLN A 841 -15.83 -10.45 -30.66
C GLN A 841 -16.38 -11.87 -30.49
N LEU A 842 -17.44 -12.02 -29.69
CA LEU A 842 -18.07 -13.31 -29.41
C LEU A 842 -19.19 -13.63 -30.40
N THR A 843 -19.42 -14.92 -30.64
CA THR A 843 -20.64 -15.41 -31.31
C THR A 843 -21.80 -15.35 -30.33
N THR A 844 -22.62 -14.30 -30.41
CA THR A 844 -23.76 -14.09 -29.54
C THR A 844 -25.03 -14.77 -30.06
N THR A 845 -25.79 -15.42 -29.18
CA THR A 845 -27.15 -15.89 -29.42
C THR A 845 -28.14 -15.12 -28.53
N THR A 846 -29.42 -15.17 -28.88
CA THR A 846 -30.50 -14.64 -28.03
C THR A 846 -31.28 -15.83 -27.47
N ASN A 847 -31.50 -15.86 -26.16
CA ASN A 847 -32.27 -16.94 -25.54
C ASN A 847 -33.78 -16.77 -25.74
N THR A 848 -34.58 -17.73 -25.25
CA THR A 848 -36.05 -17.74 -25.39
C THR A 848 -36.75 -16.54 -24.76
N HIS A 849 -36.05 -15.78 -23.90
CA HIS A 849 -36.58 -14.64 -23.16
C HIS A 849 -35.95 -13.31 -23.60
N GLY A 850 -35.26 -13.30 -24.75
CA GLY A 850 -34.75 -12.08 -25.38
C GLY A 850 -33.40 -11.57 -24.86
N ARG A 851 -32.80 -12.22 -23.84
CA ARG A 851 -31.48 -11.82 -23.31
C ARG A 851 -30.35 -12.31 -24.21
N LEU A 852 -29.33 -11.48 -24.37
CA LEU A 852 -28.16 -11.75 -25.23
C LEU A 852 -27.13 -12.57 -24.44
N HIS A 853 -26.66 -13.64 -25.06
CA HIS A 853 -25.83 -14.66 -24.44
C HIS A 853 -24.64 -15.04 -25.33
N ALA A 854 -23.50 -15.39 -24.75
CA ALA A 854 -22.36 -15.98 -25.47
C ALA A 854 -21.51 -16.88 -24.57
N THR A 855 -21.06 -18.02 -25.11
CA THR A 855 -20.04 -18.86 -24.49
C THR A 855 -18.65 -18.24 -24.69
N VAL A 856 -17.90 -18.05 -23.59
CA VAL A 856 -16.51 -17.58 -23.62
C VAL A 856 -15.58 -18.79 -23.40
N PRO A 857 -14.89 -19.29 -24.45
CA PRO A 857 -14.08 -20.49 -24.33
C PRO A 857 -12.78 -20.22 -23.56
N TYR A 858 -12.56 -21.06 -22.55
CA TYR A 858 -11.28 -21.23 -21.87
C TYR A 858 -10.64 -22.54 -22.33
N GLN A 859 -9.33 -22.49 -22.58
CA GLN A 859 -8.50 -23.66 -22.80
C GLN A 859 -7.19 -23.40 -22.05
N PRO A 860 -6.82 -24.22 -21.06
CA PRO A 860 -5.55 -24.04 -20.38
C PRO A 860 -4.41 -24.24 -21.40
N PRO A 861 -3.44 -23.31 -21.47
CA PRO A 861 -2.29 -23.42 -22.34
C PRO A 861 -1.35 -24.52 -21.84
N ALA A 862 -0.64 -25.17 -22.77
CA ALA A 862 0.48 -26.04 -22.41
C ALA A 862 1.72 -25.18 -22.14
N PHE A 863 2.34 -25.38 -20.99
CA PHE A 863 3.65 -24.82 -20.62
C PHE A 863 4.39 -25.84 -19.73
N THR A 864 5.68 -25.60 -19.49
CA THR A 864 6.52 -26.45 -18.64
C THR A 864 7.35 -25.59 -17.70
N LEU A 865 7.33 -25.89 -16.40
CA LEU A 865 8.25 -25.29 -15.43
C LEU A 865 9.57 -26.09 -15.39
N PRO A 866 10.71 -25.42 -15.14
CA PRO A 866 11.99 -26.10 -15.00
C PRO A 866 12.05 -26.90 -13.69
N SER A 867 12.47 -28.17 -13.78
CA SER A 867 12.73 -29.00 -12.60
C SER A 867 14.05 -28.57 -11.96
N LEU A 868 13.96 -27.83 -10.85
CA LEU A 868 15.12 -27.22 -10.18
C LEU A 868 16.23 -28.23 -9.85
N SER A 869 15.89 -29.46 -9.45
CA SER A 869 16.85 -30.52 -9.13
C SER A 869 17.67 -31.02 -10.33
N SER A 870 17.29 -30.68 -11.56
CA SER A 870 18.02 -31.06 -12.79
C SER A 870 18.89 -29.93 -13.38
N LEU A 871 18.87 -28.74 -12.78
CA LEU A 871 19.64 -27.58 -13.22
C LEU A 871 21.11 -27.64 -12.76
N PRO A 872 22.05 -26.95 -13.44
CA PRO A 872 23.43 -26.85 -12.99
C PRO A 872 23.55 -25.88 -11.79
N TRP A 873 23.52 -26.41 -10.57
CA TRP A 873 23.75 -25.64 -9.36
C TRP A 873 25.23 -25.40 -9.07
N HIS A 874 25.52 -24.30 -8.38
CA HIS A 874 26.86 -23.88 -7.96
C HIS A 874 26.83 -23.53 -6.48
N PHE A 875 27.83 -24.00 -5.74
CA PHE A 875 27.95 -23.86 -4.29
C PHE A 875 29.12 -22.95 -3.91
N LEU A 876 28.88 -22.04 -2.98
CA LEU A 876 29.89 -21.19 -2.33
C LEU A 876 29.72 -21.25 -0.81
N ASP A 877 30.85 -21.26 -0.08
CA ASP A 877 30.85 -21.09 1.37
C ASP A 877 30.47 -19.63 1.72
N SER A 878 29.48 -19.47 2.60
CA SER A 878 28.94 -18.18 3.03
C SER A 878 29.30 -17.85 4.49
N LEU A 879 30.21 -18.62 5.11
CA LEU A 879 30.77 -18.30 6.42
C LEU A 879 32.33 -18.40 6.44
N PRO A 880 33.05 -17.75 5.49
CA PRO A 880 34.51 -17.76 5.44
C PRO A 880 35.19 -17.17 6.69
N GLU A 881 34.44 -16.47 7.55
CA GLU A 881 34.83 -16.00 8.87
C GLU A 881 35.46 -17.09 9.76
N LEU A 882 35.08 -18.35 9.55
CA LEU A 882 35.63 -19.50 10.27
C LEU A 882 37.04 -19.91 9.81
N HIS A 883 37.50 -19.42 8.65
CA HIS A 883 38.79 -19.83 8.10
C HIS A 883 39.96 -19.18 8.89
N PRO A 884 41.03 -19.92 9.25
CA PRO A 884 42.15 -19.38 10.03
C PRO A 884 42.92 -18.21 9.39
N THR A 885 42.66 -17.90 8.12
CA THR A 885 43.26 -16.75 7.40
C THR A 885 42.24 -15.65 7.06
N TYR A 886 41.03 -15.71 7.62
CA TYR A 886 40.03 -14.65 7.41
C TYR A 886 40.50 -13.33 8.04
N ASN A 887 40.20 -12.21 7.38
CA ASN A 887 40.72 -10.89 7.76
C ASN A 887 39.57 -9.90 8.02
N ASP A 888 39.16 -9.80 9.28
CA ASP A 888 38.13 -8.87 9.75
C ASP A 888 38.61 -7.41 9.94
N THR A 889 39.75 -7.00 9.36
CA THR A 889 40.30 -5.64 9.53
C THR A 889 39.34 -4.53 9.08
N LEU A 890 38.47 -4.80 8.11
CA LEU A 890 37.46 -3.86 7.61
C LEU A 890 36.14 -3.86 8.38
N TRP A 891 35.92 -4.82 9.30
CA TRP A 891 34.68 -4.89 10.08
C TRP A 891 34.59 -3.76 11.11
N THR A 892 33.37 -3.29 11.37
CA THR A 892 33.08 -2.24 12.35
C THR A 892 33.51 -2.68 13.76
N PRO A 893 34.45 -1.98 14.42
CA PRO A 893 34.86 -2.30 15.79
C PRO A 893 33.80 -1.84 16.78
N CYS A 894 33.40 -2.72 17.70
CA CYS A 894 32.39 -2.42 18.72
C CYS A 894 33.00 -1.56 19.85
N ASN A 895 33.26 -0.28 19.57
CA ASN A 895 34.02 0.61 20.44
C ASN A 895 33.16 1.67 21.16
N HIS A 896 31.84 1.69 20.96
CA HIS A 896 30.93 2.64 21.62
C HIS A 896 30.79 2.28 23.12
N THR A 897 31.45 3.03 23.99
CA THR A 897 31.39 2.84 25.47
C THR A 897 30.09 3.36 26.11
N THR A 898 29.21 3.95 25.31
CA THR A 898 27.88 4.45 25.68
C THR A 898 26.92 4.19 24.53
N THR A 899 25.66 3.91 24.85
CA THR A 899 24.54 3.87 23.88
C THR A 899 23.59 5.03 24.13
N ARG A 900 22.74 5.35 23.15
CA ARG A 900 21.55 6.21 23.33
C ARG A 900 20.26 5.39 23.54
N ASN A 901 20.35 4.07 23.35
CA ASN A 901 19.29 3.14 23.67
C ASN A 901 18.90 3.23 25.16
N PRO A 902 17.61 3.19 25.53
CA PRO A 902 17.17 3.25 26.93
C PRO A 902 17.65 2.07 27.80
N ARG A 903 18.03 0.94 27.21
CA ARG A 903 18.61 -0.21 27.91
C ARG A 903 20.07 0.04 28.30
N ASN A 904 20.33 0.20 29.59
CA ASN A 904 21.68 0.30 30.16
C ASN A 904 22.63 -0.81 29.63
N LEU A 905 23.86 -0.42 29.25
CA LEU A 905 24.87 -1.39 28.81
C LEU A 905 25.31 -2.31 29.96
N THR A 906 25.14 -3.61 29.74
CA THR A 906 25.64 -4.69 30.60
C THR A 906 27.08 -5.12 30.23
N THR A 907 27.57 -4.63 29.09
CA THR A 907 28.88 -4.90 28.46
C THR A 907 29.81 -3.67 28.51
N PRO A 908 31.14 -3.81 28.31
CA PRO A 908 32.08 -2.67 28.32
C PRO A 908 31.88 -1.67 27.18
N THR A 909 31.35 -2.14 26.05
CA THR A 909 30.92 -1.37 24.88
C THR A 909 29.60 -1.94 24.35
N SER A 910 28.84 -1.15 23.60
CA SER A 910 27.60 -1.61 22.97
C SER A 910 27.88 -2.71 21.96
N LEU A 911 27.04 -3.74 22.00
CA LEU A 911 26.95 -4.82 21.00
C LEU A 911 25.55 -4.86 20.37
N TYR A 912 24.82 -3.73 20.40
CA TYR A 912 23.53 -3.56 19.73
C TYR A 912 23.78 -3.18 18.27
N SER A 913 23.18 -3.86 17.30
CA SER A 913 23.48 -3.68 15.87
C SER A 913 23.13 -2.28 15.36
N SER A 914 22.02 -1.73 15.82
CA SER A 914 21.50 -0.41 15.48
C SER A 914 22.38 0.74 16.01
N ASP A 915 23.20 0.53 17.05
CA ASP A 915 24.21 1.52 17.48
C ASP A 915 25.32 1.72 16.43
N TYR A 916 25.47 0.78 15.50
CA TYR A 916 26.45 0.80 14.40
C TYR A 916 25.78 0.90 13.02
N GLY A 917 24.47 1.12 12.97
CA GLY A 917 23.69 1.26 11.73
C GLY A 917 23.38 -0.03 10.99
N TYR A 918 23.32 -1.16 11.70
CA TYR A 918 22.92 -2.45 11.15
C TYR A 918 21.51 -2.80 11.63
N ASN A 919 20.52 -2.59 10.78
CA ASN A 919 19.09 -2.50 11.13
C ASN A 919 18.23 -3.62 10.52
N THR A 920 18.85 -4.63 9.88
CA THR A 920 18.17 -5.72 9.13
C THR A 920 19.04 -6.98 9.02
N GLY A 921 18.40 -8.12 8.74
CA GLY A 921 19.01 -9.37 8.27
C GLY A 921 20.06 -10.01 9.17
N SER A 922 20.72 -11.07 8.71
CA SER A 922 21.69 -11.79 9.56
C SER A 922 22.83 -10.89 10.07
N LEU A 923 23.10 -10.93 11.37
CA LEU A 923 24.18 -10.21 12.03
C LEU A 923 25.33 -11.16 12.36
N LEU A 924 26.57 -10.73 12.15
CA LEU A 924 27.75 -11.46 12.60
C LEU A 924 28.57 -10.63 13.59
N TYR A 925 28.95 -11.26 14.70
CA TYR A 925 29.85 -10.70 15.71
C TYR A 925 31.13 -11.53 15.79
N ARG A 926 32.28 -10.85 15.92
CA ARG A 926 33.59 -11.48 16.11
C ARG A 926 34.27 -10.94 17.36
N GLY A 927 34.52 -11.81 18.33
CA GLY A 927 35.07 -11.46 19.65
C GLY A 927 36.43 -12.10 19.88
N THR A 928 37.50 -11.32 19.75
CA THR A 928 38.88 -11.80 19.85
C THR A 928 39.49 -11.54 21.23
N PHE A 929 40.15 -12.54 21.80
CA PHE A 929 40.87 -12.48 23.07
C PHE A 929 42.16 -13.30 23.02
N THR A 930 43.13 -12.98 23.88
CA THR A 930 44.29 -13.85 24.13
C THR A 930 44.00 -14.77 25.31
N ALA A 931 44.14 -16.08 25.13
CA ALA A 931 43.83 -17.05 26.17
C ALA A 931 44.87 -17.05 27.31
N THR A 932 44.41 -17.22 28.54
CA THR A 932 45.25 -17.47 29.73
C THR A 932 45.38 -18.95 30.09
N GLY A 933 44.53 -19.82 29.54
CA GLY A 933 44.43 -21.23 29.92
C GLY A 933 43.62 -21.47 31.21
N SER A 934 42.90 -20.45 31.69
CA SER A 934 41.99 -20.50 32.84
C SER A 934 40.53 -20.25 32.46
N GLU A 935 40.27 -20.02 31.17
CA GLU A 935 38.96 -19.93 30.56
C GLU A 935 38.21 -21.27 30.62
N THR A 936 36.97 -21.27 31.09
CA THR A 936 36.17 -22.50 31.26
C THR A 936 34.84 -22.51 30.51
N ALA A 937 34.21 -21.35 30.33
CA ALA A 937 32.91 -21.21 29.70
C ALA A 937 32.70 -19.81 29.12
N LEU A 938 31.83 -19.69 28.12
CA LEU A 938 31.22 -18.44 27.68
C LEU A 938 29.74 -18.46 28.04
N SER A 939 29.30 -17.54 28.91
CA SER A 939 27.88 -17.20 29.04
C SER A 939 27.55 -16.08 28.06
N LEU A 940 26.36 -16.14 27.44
CA LEU A 940 25.92 -15.22 26.41
C LEU A 940 24.40 -15.05 26.46
N LEU A 941 23.94 -13.80 26.40
CA LEU A 941 22.55 -13.40 26.20
C LEU A 941 22.47 -12.67 24.84
N THR A 942 21.67 -13.21 23.92
CA THR A 942 21.43 -12.65 22.57
C THR A 942 19.96 -12.30 22.38
N GLU A 943 19.68 -11.47 21.38
CA GLU A 943 18.32 -11.06 20.99
C GLU A 943 18.24 -10.82 19.48
N GLY A 944 17.14 -11.26 18.87
CA GLY A 944 16.89 -11.14 17.42
C GLY A 944 15.43 -10.90 17.03
N GLY A 945 14.52 -10.82 18.01
CA GLY A 945 13.06 -10.85 17.80
C GLY A 945 12.50 -12.28 17.78
N TYR A 946 11.17 -12.44 17.81
CA TYR A 946 10.53 -13.77 17.82
C TYR A 946 11.03 -14.69 16.71
N ALA A 947 11.18 -15.98 17.03
CA ALA A 947 11.68 -17.02 16.12
C ALA A 947 13.07 -16.77 15.51
N TYR A 948 13.90 -15.87 16.08
CA TYR A 948 15.30 -15.76 15.69
C TYR A 948 16.10 -17.03 16.02
N GLY A 949 17.38 -17.07 15.64
CA GLY A 949 18.29 -18.16 15.96
C GLY A 949 19.72 -17.67 16.03
N HIS A 950 20.62 -18.46 16.61
CA HIS A 950 22.06 -18.17 16.56
C HIS A 950 22.95 -19.41 16.58
N SER A 951 24.18 -19.26 16.10
CA SER A 951 25.23 -20.29 16.08
C SER A 951 26.58 -19.70 16.47
N ILE A 952 27.39 -20.49 17.19
CA ILE A 952 28.64 -20.03 17.81
C ILE A 952 29.79 -20.97 17.48
N TRP A 953 30.91 -20.40 17.04
CA TRP A 953 32.19 -21.07 16.82
C TRP A 953 33.31 -20.39 17.61
N LEU A 954 34.34 -21.16 17.97
CA LEU A 954 35.62 -20.68 18.49
C LEU A 954 36.71 -21.01 17.47
N ASN A 955 37.27 -19.98 16.82
CA ASN A 955 37.98 -20.10 15.55
C ASN A 955 37.09 -20.90 14.56
N SER A 956 37.53 -22.06 14.07
CA SER A 956 36.74 -22.96 13.22
C SER A 956 35.94 -24.03 13.99
N THR A 957 36.05 -24.10 15.32
CA THR A 957 35.41 -25.15 16.14
C THR A 957 33.98 -24.74 16.49
N PHE A 958 32.98 -25.43 15.96
CA PHE A 958 31.59 -25.26 16.38
C PHE A 958 31.42 -25.57 17.88
N LEU A 959 30.74 -24.70 18.61
CA LEU A 959 30.43 -24.88 20.02
C LEU A 959 28.97 -25.29 20.24
N SER A 960 28.03 -24.51 19.70
CA SER A 960 26.58 -24.75 19.84
C SER A 960 25.77 -23.83 18.92
N SER A 961 24.49 -24.16 18.77
CA SER A 961 23.45 -23.26 18.27
C SER A 961 22.28 -23.24 19.24
N TRP A 962 21.52 -22.15 19.23
CA TRP A 962 20.12 -22.18 19.66
C TRP A 962 19.26 -22.04 18.40
N PRO A 963 18.43 -23.06 18.06
CA PRO A 963 17.75 -23.14 16.77
C PRO A 963 16.60 -22.14 16.62
N GLY A 964 16.07 -21.64 17.74
CA GLY A 964 14.97 -20.67 17.80
C GLY A 964 13.71 -21.20 18.47
N SER A 965 12.87 -20.28 18.93
CA SER A 965 11.53 -20.55 19.46
C SER A 965 10.55 -19.47 18.97
N PRO A 966 9.34 -19.82 18.51
CA PRO A 966 8.35 -18.83 18.12
C PRO A 966 7.85 -17.95 19.27
N ALA A 967 8.12 -18.34 20.53
CA ALA A 967 7.69 -17.61 21.73
C ALA A 967 8.84 -16.87 22.46
N GLU A 968 10.08 -16.92 21.96
CA GLU A 968 11.24 -16.27 22.60
C GLU A 968 11.90 -15.27 21.62
N MET A 969 12.05 -14.02 22.05
CA MET A 969 12.76 -12.97 21.29
C MET A 969 14.27 -12.98 21.54
N PHE A 970 14.68 -13.63 22.63
CA PHE A 970 16.02 -13.62 23.20
C PHE A 970 16.37 -15.00 23.78
N HIS A 971 17.66 -15.26 24.00
CA HIS A 971 18.11 -16.51 24.61
C HIS A 971 19.39 -16.34 25.43
N ASN A 972 19.39 -16.90 26.64
CA ASN A 972 20.52 -16.92 27.57
C ASN A 972 21.07 -18.34 27.71
N GLN A 973 22.36 -18.53 27.41
CA GLN A 973 23.03 -19.82 27.51
C GLN A 973 24.43 -19.69 28.13
N SER A 974 24.97 -20.82 28.61
CA SER A 974 26.34 -20.90 29.10
C SER A 974 27.04 -22.14 28.54
N LEU A 975 27.97 -21.92 27.61
CA LEU A 975 28.66 -22.95 26.86
C LEU A 975 30.03 -23.27 27.48
N PRO A 976 30.38 -24.54 27.73
CA PRO A 976 31.73 -24.92 28.13
C PRO A 976 32.71 -24.72 26.97
N LEU A 977 33.95 -24.32 27.28
CA LEU A 977 35.00 -24.14 26.29
C LEU A 977 35.94 -25.36 26.24
N PRO A 978 36.55 -25.66 25.07
CA PRO A 978 37.68 -26.60 25.01
C PRO A 978 38.89 -26.05 25.78
N ALA A 979 39.86 -26.92 26.08
CA ALA A 979 41.11 -26.49 26.72
C ALA A 979 41.88 -25.54 25.80
N LEU A 980 42.14 -24.31 26.26
CA LEU A 980 42.82 -23.26 25.48
C LEU A 980 44.32 -23.19 25.80
N HIS A 981 45.13 -22.83 24.79
CA HIS A 981 46.56 -22.65 24.95
C HIS A 981 46.91 -21.24 25.45
N GLN A 982 47.62 -21.15 26.57
CA GLN A 982 48.03 -19.87 27.15
C GLN A 982 48.92 -19.07 26.19
N GLY A 983 48.53 -17.82 25.93
CA GLY A 983 49.23 -16.89 25.05
C GLY A 983 48.74 -16.88 23.59
N GLU A 984 47.95 -17.87 23.18
CA GLU A 984 47.39 -17.93 21.82
C GLU A 984 46.15 -17.03 21.67
N PRO A 985 45.94 -16.41 20.50
CA PRO A 985 44.71 -15.69 20.18
C PRO A 985 43.58 -16.65 19.80
N TYR A 986 42.38 -16.37 20.29
CA TYR A 986 41.15 -17.04 19.91
C TYR A 986 40.06 -16.02 19.58
N THR A 987 39.22 -16.34 18.61
CA THR A 987 38.10 -15.49 18.17
C THR A 987 36.80 -16.28 18.20
N PHE A 988 35.84 -15.81 18.98
CA PHE A 988 34.45 -16.24 18.84
C PHE A 988 33.88 -15.67 17.53
N THR A 989 33.24 -16.50 16.72
CA THR A 989 32.35 -16.04 15.62
C THR A 989 30.93 -16.42 16.00
N ILE A 990 30.02 -15.44 15.99
CA ILE A 990 28.63 -15.59 16.40
C ILE A 990 27.74 -15.05 15.28
N LEU A 991 26.91 -15.92 14.71
CA LEU A 991 25.91 -15.57 13.70
C LEU A 991 24.54 -15.52 14.39
N ILE A 992 23.78 -14.44 14.18
CA ILE A 992 22.48 -14.17 14.79
C ILE A 992 21.49 -13.78 13.69
N ASP A 993 20.28 -14.34 13.70
CA ASP A 993 19.20 -13.91 12.81
C ASP A 993 18.53 -12.63 13.34
N HIS A 994 18.29 -11.63 12.49
CA HIS A 994 17.47 -10.45 12.81
C HIS A 994 16.11 -10.64 12.15
N MET A 995 15.06 -10.77 12.95
CA MET A 995 13.71 -11.10 12.46
C MET A 995 12.87 -9.85 12.14
N GLY A 996 13.42 -8.66 12.41
CA GLY A 996 12.79 -7.35 12.29
C GLY A 996 13.05 -6.54 13.56
N ASN A 997 12.76 -5.23 13.54
CA ASN A 997 12.62 -4.44 14.76
C ASN A 997 11.17 -4.54 15.26
N ASP A 998 10.96 -4.41 16.56
CA ASP A 998 9.63 -4.50 17.16
C ASP A 998 8.80 -3.23 16.89
N GLU A 999 7.49 -3.34 17.03
CA GLU A 999 6.55 -2.22 16.91
C GLU A 999 6.59 -1.30 18.14
N ASN A 1000 5.95 -0.13 18.04
CA ASN A 1000 5.88 0.88 19.09
C ASN A 1000 4.43 1.38 19.30
N PHE A 1001 3.47 0.46 19.26
CA PHE A 1001 2.03 0.77 19.29
C PHE A 1001 1.66 1.75 20.43
N PRO A 1002 2.00 1.50 21.72
CA PRO A 1002 1.82 2.49 22.77
C PRO A 1002 2.75 3.69 22.59
N ALA A 1003 2.18 4.89 22.61
CA ALA A 1003 2.92 6.14 22.74
C ALA A 1003 3.66 6.22 24.08
N ASN A 1004 4.63 7.14 24.19
CA ASN A 1004 5.51 7.33 25.35
C ASN A 1004 6.47 6.16 25.66
N GLY A 1005 6.29 5.01 25.02
CA GLY A 1005 7.20 3.86 25.10
C GLY A 1005 8.40 3.96 24.16
N ALA A 1006 9.26 2.96 24.26
CA ALA A 1006 10.45 2.76 23.45
C ALA A 1006 10.62 1.28 23.03
N ILE A 1007 9.53 0.52 22.93
CA ILE A 1007 9.51 -0.92 22.59
C ILE A 1007 10.24 -1.21 21.26
N MET A 1008 10.07 -0.35 20.24
CA MET A 1008 10.81 -0.47 18.98
C MET A 1008 12.33 -0.31 19.14
N LYS A 1009 12.79 0.24 20.28
CA LYS A 1009 14.20 0.34 20.67
C LYS A 1009 14.73 -0.90 21.39
N ASP A 1010 13.96 -1.98 21.54
CA ASP A 1010 14.50 -3.25 22.01
C ASP A 1010 15.61 -3.73 21.03
N PRO A 1011 16.87 -3.85 21.49
CA PRO A 1011 18.02 -3.93 20.61
C PRO A 1011 18.17 -5.32 19.96
N ARG A 1012 19.06 -5.43 18.97
CA ARG A 1012 19.38 -6.68 18.28
C ARG A 1012 20.87 -6.99 18.38
N GLY A 1013 21.22 -8.27 18.52
CA GLY A 1013 22.61 -8.73 18.67
C GLY A 1013 22.90 -9.37 20.02
N ILE A 1014 23.92 -8.86 20.74
CA ILE A 1014 24.39 -9.40 22.03
C ILE A 1014 24.03 -8.42 23.14
N LEU A 1015 23.21 -8.85 24.11
CA LEU A 1015 22.84 -8.01 25.26
C LEU A 1015 23.84 -8.13 26.40
N ASP A 1016 24.36 -9.34 26.65
CA ASP A 1016 25.45 -9.53 27.59
C ASP A 1016 26.30 -10.78 27.29
N TYR A 1017 27.54 -10.76 27.80
CA TYR A 1017 28.43 -11.92 27.79
C TYR A 1017 29.27 -12.00 29.08
N THR A 1018 29.79 -13.19 29.38
CA THR A 1018 30.82 -13.41 30.41
C THR A 1018 31.72 -14.58 30.00
N LEU A 1019 33.01 -14.29 29.79
CA LEU A 1019 34.05 -15.29 29.61
C LEU A 1019 34.60 -15.68 30.99
N HIS A 1020 34.22 -16.86 31.48
CA HIS A 1020 34.52 -17.30 32.83
C HIS A 1020 36.02 -17.45 33.05
N GLY A 1021 36.52 -16.86 34.14
CA GLY A 1021 37.96 -16.75 34.42
C GLY A 1021 38.61 -15.48 33.86
N ARG A 1022 37.87 -14.59 33.18
CA ARG A 1022 38.35 -13.32 32.63
C ARG A 1022 37.43 -12.16 33.00
N THR A 1023 37.90 -10.93 32.79
CA THR A 1023 37.07 -9.72 32.83
C THR A 1023 36.47 -9.45 31.45
N LYS A 1024 35.32 -8.77 31.34
CA LYS A 1024 34.61 -8.62 30.05
C LYS A 1024 35.46 -7.90 28.99
N ASP A 1025 36.20 -6.88 29.40
CA ASP A 1025 37.16 -6.10 28.60
C ASP A 1025 38.34 -6.93 28.01
N SER A 1026 38.49 -8.20 28.38
CA SER A 1026 39.44 -9.10 27.74
C SER A 1026 39.07 -9.52 26.30
N ILE A 1027 37.82 -9.30 25.88
CA ILE A 1027 37.37 -9.55 24.50
C ILE A 1027 37.22 -8.23 23.73
N SER A 1028 37.93 -8.10 22.62
CA SER A 1028 37.71 -7.04 21.64
C SER A 1028 36.72 -7.51 20.57
N TRP A 1029 35.58 -6.82 20.47
CA TRP A 1029 34.50 -7.18 19.56
C TRP A 1029 34.48 -6.35 18.27
N LYS A 1030 34.02 -6.99 17.19
CA LYS A 1030 33.61 -6.37 15.92
C LYS A 1030 32.25 -6.91 15.49
N VAL A 1031 31.54 -6.17 14.64
CA VAL A 1031 30.21 -6.51 14.11
C VAL A 1031 30.10 -6.19 12.62
N THR A 1032 29.27 -6.95 11.91
CA THR A 1032 28.69 -6.52 10.63
C THR A 1032 27.24 -7.00 10.52
N GLY A 1033 26.37 -6.14 9.99
CA GLY A 1033 25.16 -6.53 9.27
C GLY A 1033 25.40 -6.37 7.76
N ASN A 1034 24.39 -5.86 7.07
CA ASN A 1034 24.43 -5.52 5.64
C ASN A 1034 25.62 -4.59 5.27
N LEU A 1035 26.19 -4.74 4.07
CA LEU A 1035 27.38 -3.95 3.70
C LEU A 1035 27.02 -2.47 3.55
N GLY A 1036 27.78 -1.62 4.25
CA GLY A 1036 27.54 -0.17 4.35
C GLY A 1036 26.61 0.22 5.51
N GLY A 1037 25.86 -0.71 6.10
CA GLY A 1037 24.86 -0.41 7.13
C GLY A 1037 23.80 0.53 6.58
N GLU A 1038 23.66 1.71 7.20
CA GLU A 1038 22.79 2.78 6.71
C GLU A 1038 23.28 3.40 5.40
N ALA A 1039 24.56 3.33 5.06
CA ALA A 1039 25.05 3.64 3.72
C ALA A 1039 24.90 2.42 2.79
N TYR A 1040 23.70 1.83 2.74
CA TYR A 1040 23.38 0.62 1.97
C TYR A 1040 23.62 0.82 0.47
N LEU A 1041 24.03 -0.25 -0.21
CA LEU A 1041 24.49 -0.16 -1.60
C LEU A 1041 23.37 -0.33 -2.63
N ASP A 1042 22.45 -1.28 -2.42
CA ASP A 1042 21.37 -1.56 -3.36
C ASP A 1042 20.18 -0.60 -3.16
N HIS A 1043 20.22 0.52 -3.87
CA HIS A 1043 19.14 1.50 -3.85
C HIS A 1043 17.89 1.03 -4.63
N SER A 1044 18.00 -0.03 -5.43
CA SER A 1044 16.90 -0.55 -6.25
C SER A 1044 15.98 -1.50 -5.48
N ARG A 1045 16.52 -2.19 -4.46
CA ARG A 1045 15.78 -3.12 -3.56
C ARG A 1045 15.60 -2.59 -2.15
N GLY A 1046 16.23 -1.46 -1.82
CA GLY A 1046 15.99 -0.73 -0.57
C GLY A 1046 16.79 -1.26 0.64
N PRO A 1047 16.69 -0.57 1.78
CA PRO A 1047 17.61 -0.72 2.90
C PRO A 1047 17.51 -2.05 3.66
N LEU A 1048 16.40 -2.80 3.51
CA LEU A 1048 16.13 -3.99 4.31
C LEU A 1048 16.48 -5.32 3.58
N ASN A 1049 16.61 -5.30 2.24
CA ASN A 1049 16.68 -6.51 1.40
C ASN A 1049 17.87 -7.44 1.69
N GLU A 1050 18.99 -6.89 2.13
CA GLU A 1050 20.23 -7.64 2.40
C GLU A 1050 20.50 -7.75 3.89
N GLY A 1051 20.85 -8.95 4.37
CA GLY A 1051 21.53 -9.15 5.64
C GLY A 1051 23.06 -9.07 5.54
N GLY A 1052 23.74 -9.50 6.60
CA GLY A 1052 25.18 -9.47 6.75
C GLY A 1052 25.92 -10.77 6.45
N LEU A 1053 25.29 -11.82 5.90
CA LEU A 1053 26.03 -13.00 5.44
C LEU A 1053 27.05 -12.60 4.36
N TYR A 1054 28.19 -13.29 4.29
CA TYR A 1054 29.24 -12.97 3.31
C TYR A 1054 28.72 -12.83 1.88
N VAL A 1055 27.82 -13.71 1.42
CA VAL A 1055 27.25 -13.63 0.06
C VAL A 1055 26.23 -12.52 -0.16
N GLU A 1056 25.64 -12.00 0.92
CA GLU A 1056 24.82 -10.79 0.90
C GLU A 1056 25.75 -9.58 0.74
N ARG A 1057 26.72 -9.41 1.65
CA ARG A 1057 27.72 -8.33 1.62
C ARG A 1057 28.44 -8.22 0.27
N MET A 1058 28.88 -9.34 -0.29
CA MET A 1058 29.56 -9.42 -1.60
C MET A 1058 28.63 -9.22 -2.82
N GLY A 1059 27.31 -9.11 -2.64
CA GLY A 1059 26.34 -8.98 -3.74
C GLY A 1059 26.14 -10.25 -4.58
N TYR A 1060 26.54 -11.43 -4.09
CA TYR A 1060 26.49 -12.70 -4.83
C TYR A 1060 25.07 -13.28 -4.98
N HIS A 1061 24.09 -12.71 -4.29
CA HIS A 1061 22.66 -12.94 -4.50
C HIS A 1061 22.09 -12.17 -5.72
N LEU A 1062 22.85 -11.26 -6.34
CA LEU A 1062 22.43 -10.46 -7.48
C LEU A 1062 22.61 -11.18 -8.84
N PRO A 1063 21.76 -10.89 -9.85
CA PRO A 1063 21.91 -11.43 -11.20
C PRO A 1063 23.27 -11.10 -11.83
N GLY A 1064 23.89 -12.07 -12.48
CA GLY A 1064 25.22 -11.91 -13.08
C GLY A 1064 26.41 -12.17 -12.14
N ALA A 1065 26.15 -12.64 -10.90
CA ALA A 1065 27.18 -13.14 -10.01
C ALA A 1065 28.08 -14.21 -10.69
N PRO A 1066 29.38 -14.32 -10.33
CA PRO A 1066 30.36 -15.13 -11.05
C PRO A 1066 30.27 -16.64 -10.72
N ILE A 1067 29.05 -17.21 -10.70
CA ILE A 1067 28.77 -18.54 -10.14
C ILE A 1067 29.55 -19.68 -10.81
N HIS A 1068 29.96 -19.48 -12.06
CA HIS A 1068 30.76 -20.42 -12.85
C HIS A 1068 32.22 -20.55 -12.36
N HIS A 1069 32.66 -19.73 -11.39
CA HIS A 1069 33.92 -19.90 -10.66
C HIS A 1069 33.75 -20.67 -9.33
N TRP A 1070 32.52 -20.94 -8.89
CA TRP A 1070 32.25 -21.62 -7.62
C TRP A 1070 32.19 -23.15 -7.78
N LYS A 1071 32.06 -23.91 -6.69
CA LYS A 1071 32.00 -25.39 -6.73
C LYS A 1071 30.72 -25.83 -7.44
N LYS A 1072 30.79 -26.33 -8.67
CA LYS A 1072 29.64 -26.96 -9.31
C LYS A 1072 29.16 -28.17 -8.48
N VAL A 1073 27.84 -28.24 -8.26
CA VAL A 1073 27.12 -29.29 -7.52
C VAL A 1073 25.92 -29.77 -8.35
N THR A 1074 25.23 -30.82 -7.91
CA THR A 1074 24.00 -31.28 -8.61
C THR A 1074 22.81 -30.41 -8.24
N SER A 1075 22.37 -30.45 -6.99
CA SER A 1075 21.21 -29.72 -6.46
C SER A 1075 21.32 -29.62 -4.94
N PRO A 1076 20.79 -28.56 -4.27
CA PRO A 1076 20.67 -28.53 -2.81
C PRO A 1076 19.79 -29.66 -2.22
N THR A 1077 18.99 -30.36 -3.04
CA THR A 1077 18.26 -31.58 -2.65
C THR A 1077 19.15 -32.82 -2.57
N ASP A 1078 20.25 -32.84 -3.33
CA ASP A 1078 21.05 -34.04 -3.57
C ASP A 1078 22.33 -34.06 -2.72
N GLU A 1079 22.81 -32.88 -2.30
CA GLU A 1079 23.96 -32.75 -1.39
C GLU A 1079 23.57 -33.15 0.05
N VAL A 1080 24.52 -33.78 0.77
CA VAL A 1080 24.33 -34.24 2.16
C VAL A 1080 24.91 -33.21 3.12
N ILE A 1081 24.04 -32.42 3.75
CA ILE A 1081 24.43 -31.36 4.69
C ILE A 1081 24.70 -32.00 6.06
N SER A 1082 25.94 -31.86 6.56
CA SER A 1082 26.46 -32.64 7.68
C SER A 1082 27.39 -31.87 8.64
N THR A 1083 27.48 -30.54 8.48
CA THR A 1083 28.32 -29.66 9.29
C THR A 1083 27.64 -28.31 9.53
N PRO A 1084 27.60 -27.78 10.76
CA PRO A 1084 27.11 -26.43 11.03
C PRO A 1084 27.89 -25.35 10.27
N GLY A 1085 27.18 -24.41 9.67
CA GLY A 1085 27.73 -23.35 8.83
C GLY A 1085 26.68 -22.78 7.88
N VAL A 1086 27.09 -21.88 6.97
CA VAL A 1086 26.20 -21.30 5.96
C VAL A 1086 26.78 -21.53 4.58
N GLY A 1087 25.99 -22.11 3.67
CA GLY A 1087 26.32 -22.23 2.25
C GLY A 1087 25.36 -21.43 1.38
N LEU A 1088 25.83 -20.98 0.22
CA LEU A 1088 25.01 -20.47 -0.87
C LEU A 1088 24.95 -21.52 -1.98
N TRP A 1089 23.74 -21.86 -2.42
CA TRP A 1089 23.48 -22.57 -3.67
C TRP A 1089 22.87 -21.59 -4.67
N ALA A 1090 23.41 -21.52 -5.87
CA ALA A 1090 22.91 -20.65 -6.93
C ALA A 1090 22.76 -21.35 -8.28
N THR A 1091 21.75 -20.98 -9.04
CA THR A 1091 21.52 -21.44 -10.41
C THR A 1091 20.79 -20.39 -11.26
N HIS A 1092 20.66 -20.65 -12.56
CA HIS A 1092 19.80 -19.90 -13.46
C HIS A 1092 18.73 -20.82 -14.03
N PHE A 1093 17.52 -20.30 -14.21
CA PHE A 1093 16.41 -21.01 -14.86
C PHE A 1093 15.64 -20.10 -15.80
N ASP A 1094 15.23 -20.65 -16.95
CA ASP A 1094 14.44 -19.93 -17.93
C ASP A 1094 12.95 -20.25 -17.77
N LEU A 1095 12.11 -19.24 -17.95
CA LEU A 1095 10.65 -19.38 -18.08
C LEU A 1095 10.22 -18.97 -19.49
N ASP A 1096 9.24 -19.67 -20.04
CA ASP A 1096 8.49 -19.23 -21.22
C ASP A 1096 7.00 -19.46 -20.99
N LEU A 1097 6.38 -18.56 -20.23
CA LEU A 1097 4.97 -18.64 -19.86
C LEU A 1097 4.07 -17.92 -20.89
N PRO A 1098 2.89 -18.50 -21.20
CA PRO A 1098 2.04 -18.08 -22.30
C PRO A 1098 1.44 -16.68 -22.08
N LEU A 1099 1.54 -15.83 -23.11
CA LEU A 1099 0.94 -14.49 -23.10
C LEU A 1099 -0.60 -14.56 -23.00
N GLY A 1100 -1.19 -13.60 -22.27
CA GLY A 1100 -2.64 -13.53 -22.03
C GLY A 1100 -3.14 -14.40 -20.88
N TYR A 1101 -2.24 -14.90 -20.03
CA TYR A 1101 -2.56 -15.62 -18.80
C TYR A 1101 -1.87 -14.94 -17.61
N ASP A 1102 -2.57 -14.90 -16.47
CA ASP A 1102 -1.96 -14.80 -15.15
C ASP A 1102 -1.74 -16.24 -14.66
N ILE A 1103 -0.52 -16.52 -14.19
CA ILE A 1103 -0.07 -17.84 -13.71
C ILE A 1103 0.85 -17.56 -12.53
N PRO A 1104 0.32 -17.39 -11.30
CA PRO A 1104 1.17 -17.10 -10.16
C PRO A 1104 2.15 -18.25 -9.94
N LEU A 1105 3.41 -17.92 -9.67
CA LEU A 1105 4.47 -18.90 -9.39
C LEU A 1105 4.94 -18.78 -7.95
N SER A 1106 5.29 -19.92 -7.35
CA SER A 1106 5.87 -19.99 -6.01
C SER A 1106 7.16 -20.81 -6.01
N VAL A 1107 8.13 -20.43 -5.19
CA VAL A 1107 9.19 -21.34 -4.76
C VAL A 1107 8.65 -22.15 -3.58
N VAL A 1108 8.84 -23.48 -3.60
CA VAL A 1108 8.19 -24.38 -2.65
C VAL A 1108 9.19 -25.37 -2.05
N PHE A 1109 9.25 -25.41 -0.72
CA PHE A 1109 9.85 -26.52 0.03
C PHE A 1109 8.81 -27.63 0.17
N THR A 1110 8.96 -28.74 -0.55
CA THR A 1110 7.86 -29.69 -0.81
C THR A 1110 7.40 -30.51 0.40
N ASN A 1111 8.22 -30.58 1.46
CA ASN A 1111 7.91 -31.22 2.72
C ASN A 1111 8.86 -30.69 3.81
N THR A 1112 8.48 -30.81 5.09
CA THR A 1112 9.42 -30.61 6.20
C THR A 1112 10.59 -31.58 6.05
N SER A 1113 11.79 -31.05 5.96
CA SER A 1113 13.00 -31.86 5.77
C SER A 1113 13.40 -32.47 7.12
N THR A 1114 13.54 -33.80 7.16
CA THR A 1114 13.87 -34.56 8.37
C THR A 1114 15.32 -35.02 8.38
N ILE A 1115 15.77 -35.48 9.55
CA ILE A 1115 17.16 -35.88 9.79
C ILE A 1115 17.46 -37.26 9.17
N VAL A 1116 18.54 -37.35 8.40
CA VAL A 1116 18.92 -38.55 7.63
C VAL A 1116 19.82 -39.44 8.48
N THR A 1117 19.21 -40.35 9.24
CA THR A 1117 19.90 -41.30 10.14
C THR A 1117 19.39 -42.73 9.97
N ASN A 1118 20.20 -43.72 10.37
CA ASN A 1118 19.83 -45.15 10.39
C ASN A 1118 18.90 -45.50 11.59
N THR A 1119 18.03 -44.57 11.99
CA THR A 1119 17.19 -44.62 13.20
C THR A 1119 15.78 -44.12 12.89
N THR A 1120 14.81 -44.46 13.73
CA THR A 1120 13.41 -44.00 13.60
C THR A 1120 13.21 -42.55 14.08
N ASP A 1121 14.22 -41.69 13.91
CA ASP A 1121 14.10 -40.27 14.23
C ASP A 1121 13.47 -39.56 13.03
N VAL A 1122 12.32 -38.94 13.26
CA VAL A 1122 11.55 -38.19 12.26
C VAL A 1122 11.47 -36.70 12.61
N SER A 1123 12.35 -36.23 13.49
CA SER A 1123 12.46 -34.82 13.86
C SER A 1123 12.80 -33.96 12.62
N PRO A 1124 12.25 -32.75 12.51
CA PRO A 1124 12.72 -31.76 11.53
C PRO A 1124 14.21 -31.49 11.70
N ALA A 1125 14.92 -31.29 10.59
CA ALA A 1125 16.28 -30.80 10.59
C ALA A 1125 16.34 -29.33 11.02
N GLU A 1126 17.32 -28.98 11.85
CA GLU A 1126 17.49 -27.62 12.38
C GLU A 1126 18.31 -26.77 11.40
N PHE A 1127 17.62 -26.07 10.49
CA PHE A 1127 18.23 -25.13 9.55
C PHE A 1127 17.32 -23.96 9.20
N ARG A 1128 17.96 -22.89 8.74
CA ARG A 1128 17.33 -21.68 8.19
C ARG A 1128 17.72 -21.52 6.73
N ALA A 1129 16.86 -20.94 5.92
CA ALA A 1129 17.17 -20.58 4.54
C ALA A 1129 16.62 -19.21 4.15
N GLN A 1130 17.29 -18.56 3.20
CA GLN A 1130 16.79 -17.36 2.53
C GLN A 1130 16.69 -17.60 1.03
N ILE A 1131 15.59 -17.17 0.42
CA ILE A 1131 15.32 -17.31 -1.03
C ILE A 1131 15.51 -15.95 -1.70
N PHE A 1132 16.43 -15.87 -2.65
CA PHE A 1132 16.64 -14.70 -3.49
C PHE A 1132 16.27 -15.02 -4.95
N ILE A 1133 15.27 -14.31 -5.48
CA ILE A 1133 14.90 -14.34 -6.91
C ILE A 1133 15.35 -13.04 -7.56
N ASN A 1134 16.21 -13.12 -8.57
CA ASN A 1134 16.74 -11.96 -9.28
C ASN A 1134 17.32 -10.86 -8.35
N GLY A 1135 17.90 -11.25 -7.21
CA GLY A 1135 18.43 -10.37 -6.16
C GLY A 1135 17.44 -9.94 -5.07
N TRP A 1136 16.14 -10.17 -5.26
CA TRP A 1136 15.09 -9.83 -4.30
C TRP A 1136 14.91 -10.97 -3.29
N GLN A 1137 15.08 -10.69 -1.99
CA GLN A 1137 14.78 -11.64 -0.93
C GLN A 1137 13.25 -11.80 -0.84
N PHE A 1138 12.75 -13.02 -1.06
CA PHE A 1138 11.32 -13.34 -1.14
C PHE A 1138 10.94 -14.56 -0.29
N GLY A 1139 11.71 -14.85 0.76
CA GLY A 1139 11.45 -15.96 1.65
C GLY A 1139 12.51 -16.12 2.72
N LYS A 1140 12.13 -15.96 3.98
CA LYS A 1140 12.87 -16.53 5.13
C LYS A 1140 12.16 -17.82 5.54
N TYR A 1141 12.88 -18.95 5.52
CA TYR A 1141 12.36 -20.28 5.83
C TYR A 1141 13.08 -20.85 7.06
N VAL A 1142 12.31 -21.39 8.01
CA VAL A 1142 12.83 -22.00 9.25
C VAL A 1142 12.19 -23.38 9.41
N ASN A 1143 12.90 -24.43 8.98
CA ASN A 1143 12.33 -25.77 8.73
C ASN A 1143 11.70 -26.43 9.97
N HIS A 1144 12.23 -26.14 11.16
CA HIS A 1144 11.77 -26.65 12.45
C HIS A 1144 10.76 -25.76 13.18
N ILE A 1145 10.40 -24.59 12.62
CA ILE A 1145 9.38 -23.68 13.18
C ILE A 1145 8.18 -23.52 12.23
N GLY A 1146 8.42 -23.21 10.95
CA GLY A 1146 7.34 -22.95 9.98
C GLY A 1146 6.48 -21.71 10.33
N PRO A 1147 5.23 -21.60 9.82
CA PRO A 1147 4.51 -22.61 9.03
C PRO A 1147 4.77 -22.55 7.51
N GLN A 1148 5.31 -21.44 6.98
CA GLN A 1148 5.40 -21.21 5.53
C GLN A 1148 6.33 -22.21 4.82
N THR A 1149 5.81 -22.91 3.81
CA THR A 1149 6.57 -23.74 2.85
C THR A 1149 6.44 -23.27 1.40
N HIS A 1150 5.39 -22.51 1.08
CA HIS A 1150 5.15 -21.90 -0.23
C HIS A 1150 5.46 -20.41 -0.19
N PHE A 1151 6.32 -19.95 -1.11
CA PHE A 1151 6.78 -18.58 -1.21
C PHE A 1151 6.37 -18.01 -2.59
N PRO A 1152 5.21 -17.36 -2.70
CA PRO A 1152 4.74 -16.80 -3.96
C PRO A 1152 5.63 -15.63 -4.41
N ILE A 1153 5.97 -15.61 -5.69
CA ILE A 1153 6.83 -14.59 -6.30
C ILE A 1153 6.03 -13.89 -7.41
N PRO A 1154 5.76 -12.57 -7.31
CA PRO A 1154 4.95 -11.88 -8.30
C PRO A 1154 5.66 -11.80 -9.66
N GLU A 1155 4.87 -11.83 -10.75
CA GLU A 1155 5.39 -11.50 -12.07
C GLU A 1155 5.94 -10.06 -12.07
N GLY A 1156 7.03 -9.85 -12.78
CA GLY A 1156 7.81 -8.62 -12.74
C GLY A 1156 9.01 -8.74 -11.81
N ILE A 1157 8.89 -9.42 -10.66
CA ILE A 1157 10.07 -9.89 -9.91
C ILE A 1157 10.63 -11.14 -10.60
N LEU A 1158 9.76 -12.07 -11.00
CA LEU A 1158 10.08 -13.11 -11.97
C LEU A 1158 9.93 -12.61 -13.41
N ASN A 1159 10.91 -12.96 -14.24
CA ASN A 1159 10.90 -12.81 -15.68
C ASN A 1159 10.21 -14.03 -16.31
N TYR A 1160 8.92 -13.93 -16.64
CA TYR A 1160 8.12 -15.05 -17.14
C TYR A 1160 8.40 -15.45 -18.60
N ASN A 1161 9.18 -14.67 -19.36
CA ASN A 1161 9.60 -15.00 -20.73
C ASN A 1161 11.11 -14.74 -20.91
N GLY A 1162 11.92 -15.37 -20.07
CA GLY A 1162 13.38 -15.32 -20.12
C GLY A 1162 14.04 -15.89 -18.88
N SER A 1163 15.33 -15.58 -18.71
CA SER A 1163 16.15 -16.12 -17.63
C SER A 1163 15.89 -15.43 -16.28
N ASN A 1164 16.03 -16.21 -15.22
CA ASN A 1164 15.93 -15.84 -13.82
C ASN A 1164 17.13 -16.39 -13.04
N TYR A 1165 17.63 -15.62 -12.08
CA TYR A 1165 18.65 -16.06 -11.13
C TYR A 1165 17.98 -16.48 -9.81
N LEU A 1166 18.32 -17.67 -9.32
CA LEU A 1166 17.90 -18.19 -8.02
C LEU A 1166 19.13 -18.41 -7.15
N ALA A 1167 19.16 -17.75 -6.00
CA ALA A 1167 20.16 -17.92 -4.95
C ALA A 1167 19.44 -18.35 -3.66
N VAL A 1168 19.91 -19.43 -3.02
CA VAL A 1168 19.38 -19.94 -1.75
C VAL A 1168 20.52 -20.11 -0.76
N THR A 1169 20.51 -19.35 0.33
CA THR A 1169 21.41 -19.61 1.46
C THR A 1169 20.80 -20.68 2.35
N ILE A 1170 21.58 -21.66 2.80
CA ILE A 1170 21.17 -22.62 3.83
C ILE A 1170 22.14 -22.53 5.00
N TRP A 1171 21.63 -22.19 6.17
CA TRP A 1171 22.34 -22.17 7.45
C TRP A 1171 21.97 -23.43 8.23
N ALA A 1172 22.88 -24.40 8.25
CA ALA A 1172 22.77 -25.60 9.08
C ALA A 1172 23.15 -25.25 10.52
N MET A 1173 22.24 -25.50 11.47
CA MET A 1173 22.44 -25.13 12.88
C MET A 1173 22.99 -26.29 13.72
N ASP A 1174 22.98 -27.53 13.21
CA ASP A 1174 23.34 -28.74 13.95
C ASP A 1174 24.25 -29.69 13.14
N THR A 1175 24.94 -30.55 13.90
CA THR A 1175 25.79 -31.68 13.51
C THR A 1175 25.02 -32.90 12.99
N ARG A 1176 23.71 -33.03 13.27
CA ARG A 1176 22.88 -34.11 12.70
C ARG A 1176 22.71 -33.89 11.19
N THR A 1177 23.04 -34.93 10.42
CA THR A 1177 23.03 -34.92 8.96
C THR A 1177 21.61 -34.85 8.39
N PHE A 1178 21.39 -34.06 7.34
CA PHE A 1178 20.13 -33.98 6.60
C PHE A 1178 20.33 -33.73 5.10
N GLN A 1179 19.23 -33.82 4.35
CA GLN A 1179 19.09 -33.39 2.96
C GLN A 1179 17.78 -32.60 2.85
N LEU A 1180 17.65 -31.69 1.87
CA LEU A 1180 16.36 -31.05 1.62
C LEU A 1180 15.39 -32.07 1.01
N ALA A 1181 14.18 -32.17 1.55
CA ALA A 1181 13.14 -33.08 1.04
C ALA A 1181 12.67 -32.72 -0.37
N GLY A 1182 12.79 -31.44 -0.76
CA GLY A 1182 12.58 -30.96 -2.12
C GLY A 1182 12.54 -29.44 -2.19
N LEU A 1183 12.89 -28.90 -3.36
CA LEU A 1183 12.81 -27.47 -3.69
C LEU A 1183 12.34 -27.34 -5.13
N GLU A 1184 11.20 -26.68 -5.36
CA GLU A 1184 10.54 -26.62 -6.66
C GLU A 1184 10.07 -25.20 -7.02
N VAL A 1185 9.90 -24.93 -8.32
CA VAL A 1185 9.01 -23.84 -8.79
C VAL A 1185 7.68 -24.49 -9.14
N GLN A 1186 6.60 -24.04 -8.50
CA GLN A 1186 5.24 -24.53 -8.75
C GLN A 1186 4.35 -23.40 -9.26
N ALA A 1187 3.35 -23.73 -10.08
CA ALA A 1187 2.31 -22.80 -10.51
C ALA A 1187 1.04 -22.95 -9.66
N GLY A 1188 0.42 -21.83 -9.32
CA GLY A 1188 -0.93 -21.74 -8.78
C GLY A 1188 -1.99 -21.91 -9.87
N ALA A 1189 -3.08 -21.16 -9.77
CA ALA A 1189 -4.12 -21.21 -10.81
C ALA A 1189 -3.62 -20.66 -12.15
N VAL A 1190 -4.05 -21.29 -13.24
CA VAL A 1190 -3.86 -20.78 -14.60
C VAL A 1190 -5.11 -20.02 -14.99
N VAL A 1191 -4.99 -18.72 -15.21
CA VAL A 1191 -6.14 -17.82 -15.45
C VAL A 1191 -5.93 -17.06 -16.76
N LYS A 1192 -6.81 -17.25 -17.75
CA LYS A 1192 -6.79 -16.45 -18.98
C LYS A 1192 -7.26 -15.04 -18.62
N SER A 1193 -6.36 -14.04 -18.69
CA SER A 1193 -6.56 -12.76 -18.01
C SER A 1193 -6.52 -11.55 -18.95
N ALA A 1194 -7.21 -10.48 -18.55
CA ALA A 1194 -7.16 -9.15 -19.18
C ALA A 1194 -6.29 -8.14 -18.43
N TYR A 1195 -5.57 -8.54 -17.37
CA TYR A 1195 -4.64 -7.68 -16.65
C TYR A 1195 -3.58 -7.04 -17.58
N ARG A 1196 -3.07 -5.88 -17.16
CA ARG A 1196 -1.88 -5.28 -17.76
C ARG A 1196 -0.66 -6.09 -17.29
N LYS A 1197 -0.14 -6.94 -18.17
CA LYS A 1197 1.09 -7.70 -17.91
C LYS A 1197 2.22 -6.75 -17.44
N PRO A 1198 2.83 -6.95 -16.26
CA PRO A 1198 3.91 -6.11 -15.76
C PRO A 1198 5.18 -6.25 -16.62
N GLY A 1199 6.04 -5.23 -16.56
CA GLY A 1199 7.42 -5.35 -17.02
C GLY A 1199 8.31 -6.00 -15.96
N LEU A 1200 9.43 -6.59 -16.38
CA LEU A 1200 10.50 -7.02 -15.48
C LEU A 1200 11.03 -5.83 -14.68
N VAL A 1201 10.89 -5.90 -13.36
CA VAL A 1201 11.40 -4.93 -12.39
C VAL A 1201 12.92 -5.03 -12.36
N ARG A 1202 13.58 -3.98 -12.85
CA ARG A 1202 15.04 -3.95 -13.00
C ARG A 1202 15.71 -3.48 -11.72
N GLY A 1203 16.03 -4.42 -10.84
CA GLY A 1203 17.00 -4.18 -9.78
C GLY A 1203 18.44 -4.15 -10.32
N GLU A 1204 19.38 -3.72 -9.48
CA GLU A 1204 20.81 -3.74 -9.77
C GLU A 1204 21.32 -5.17 -10.02
N GLY A 1205 22.26 -5.32 -10.94
CA GLY A 1205 22.98 -6.57 -11.20
C GLY A 1205 24.30 -6.63 -10.43
N TYR A 1206 24.91 -7.81 -10.35
CA TYR A 1206 26.19 -7.98 -9.67
C TYR A 1206 27.28 -7.10 -10.30
N VAL A 1207 27.82 -6.21 -9.48
CA VAL A 1207 29.12 -5.58 -9.66
C VAL A 1207 29.96 -5.85 -8.43
N ARG A 1208 31.27 -5.99 -8.60
CA ARG A 1208 32.20 -6.17 -7.48
C ARG A 1208 32.15 -4.93 -6.56
N ARG A 1209 32.01 -5.11 -5.26
CA ARG A 1209 31.70 -4.02 -4.32
C ARG A 1209 32.99 -3.42 -3.74
N ILE A 1210 33.06 -2.09 -3.69
CA ILE A 1210 34.22 -1.39 -3.14
C ILE A 1210 34.14 -1.46 -1.61
N GLY A 1211 35.18 -1.97 -0.95
CA GLY A 1211 35.20 -2.17 0.50
C GLY A 1211 34.49 -3.44 0.97
N GLU A 1212 34.19 -4.38 0.06
CA GLU A 1212 33.66 -5.71 0.37
C GLU A 1212 34.59 -6.52 1.32
N TYR A 1213 34.00 -7.31 2.22
CA TYR A 1213 34.69 -8.15 3.22
C TYR A 1213 33.82 -9.35 3.65
#